data_AF-A0A8T4Q554-F1
#
_entry.id   AF-A0A8T4Q554-F1
#
_cell.length_a   1.000
_cell.length_b   1.000
_cell.length_c   1.000
_cell.angle_alpha   90.00
_cell.angle_beta   90.00
_cell.angle_gamma   90.00
#
_symmetry.space_group_name_H-M   'P 1'
#
loop_
_entity.id
_entity.type
_entity.pdbx_description
1 polymer ?
#
loop_
_entity_poly.entity_id
_entity_poly.type
_entity_poly.pdbx_seq_one_letter_code
_entity_poly.pdbx_strand_id
1 'polypeptide(L)'
;MAVIDTYGFYAGTIPVRITIESSPNEFILIYKVSISQIGSNTEVILDKIREELVEKVRLDVGDITDPKKLEYVRDKFQKTIVSLIRKYFPDITGETLEFFTTYLMHKSFGLGKIELLMGDLSLEEIVINNAEEPIWVYHHKYGWLKTNILLKNEEIIKHYSSLIGRKVGRSITLLTPLLDASLETGDRVNATLFPVSTKGNTITIRKFATEPITITKFLQNRSLSLPAAALIWLGVEYEFSTIISGGTATGKCVHEDTKILLGDGSIRRIKDIVEENLKEPTKTEDGWFSSPVNLEVYSMNEERKIEKSKVKYIWKRKEEYLLKIKTRTGREILVTKEHPFFVMDNSNIKEIRADNLKEEDYICCAREIPFIGKVNKINLLHKIPNNKKLYVKIPEILNEEEIQRIRDKKLKIIKINEWLSGKRYISLKNLTEILVSSDINPIKVGERIRVVKPKSSSKKVSIPIVFTPELSELIGYITGDGHIHKGGLVVSFTNSDPYLRKRISNLFKNLFGLSSKDIKPGDRTETVFVYSAALVNLFTDYFEVQKGKKSNIVKATTEILTSKKEVQSSFIRALFDCESSIDSLGIEFSSSSKELTEQVRNILIRFGIVSHTGTKDINGSTYRRLSLYGKNVIKYKQIGFNFIQKQKKLDRFIFKGHSNYDVIPNIGGFMQELLNSYKYTTKVLCKKANLSPRSLRWYRSGGRNPTFTSLLGISLALDGNCDPVLFKNLKRIVKSDLYYDEVLSIEKIKNESGWVYDFTVKDNNFITEDGIIAHNTSMLNALGGFFPPNQRIISVEDTREIVLAKYLHWVPMVTRSPNIEGKGGITMLDLIVNTLRMRPDRIVVGEIRRKQEAETLFEAMHTGHSVYSTIHANNAEETVNRLTNPPIEVPKALLPAIGMILVMYRNRRTGIRRVFQLAEITGTSEANILMQYDFTKDNILSANESVKFMPNLEMQTGMTMNEINNNLKDKIEVLKWLVKNNVINVNDIGKAIATYYTNKEGLMNFITKN
;
A
#
# COMPACT_ATOMS: atom_id res chain seq x y z
N MET A 1 27.86 22.36 -11.21
CA MET A 1 26.65 21.93 -10.47
C MET A 1 25.51 22.84 -10.88
N ALA A 2 24.32 22.31 -11.14
CA ALA A 2 23.14 23.13 -11.48
C ALA A 2 22.10 23.03 -10.37
N VAL A 3 21.64 24.17 -9.85
CA VAL A 3 20.61 24.24 -8.82
C VAL A 3 19.25 23.92 -9.45
N ILE A 4 18.54 22.96 -8.87
CA ILE A 4 17.24 22.45 -9.31
C ILE A 4 16.12 23.05 -8.47
N ASP A 5 16.32 23.15 -7.16
CA ASP A 5 15.32 23.69 -6.23
C ASP A 5 15.98 24.27 -5.00
N THR A 6 15.30 25.19 -4.32
CA THR A 6 15.77 25.76 -3.07
C THR A 6 14.59 26.15 -2.20
N TYR A 7 14.61 25.73 -0.94
CA TYR A 7 13.63 26.12 0.07
C TYR A 7 14.28 26.21 1.44
N GLY A 8 13.61 26.90 2.37
CA GLY A 8 14.07 27.06 3.73
C GLY A 8 13.05 26.58 4.73
N PHE A 9 13.51 26.09 5.87
CA PHE A 9 12.70 25.78 7.03
C PHE A 9 13.55 26.00 8.30
N TYR A 10 12.92 25.93 9.47
CA TYR A 10 13.61 26.03 10.75
C TYR A 10 13.69 24.66 11.42
N ALA A 11 14.89 24.24 11.80
CA ALA A 11 15.12 23.06 12.64
C ALA A 11 15.37 23.54 14.08
N GLY A 12 14.29 23.66 14.86
CA GLY A 12 14.33 24.41 16.12
C GLY A 12 14.50 25.91 15.82
N THR A 13 15.53 26.55 16.38
CA THR A 13 15.87 27.95 16.08
C THR A 13 16.88 28.10 14.94
N ILE A 14 17.33 26.99 14.33
CA ILE A 14 18.35 27.00 13.26
C ILE A 14 17.65 27.21 11.91
N PRO A 15 17.88 28.34 11.20
CA PRO A 15 17.43 28.49 9.83
C PRO A 15 18.24 27.56 8.93
N VAL A 16 17.54 26.61 8.30
CA VAL A 16 18.10 25.65 7.37
C VAL A 16 17.64 26.03 5.96
N ARG A 17 18.58 26.17 5.05
CA ARG A 17 18.35 26.33 3.63
C ARG A 17 18.80 25.08 2.90
N ILE A 18 17.87 24.50 2.15
CA ILE A 18 18.10 23.33 1.32
C ILE A 18 18.26 23.77 -0.11
N THR A 19 19.30 23.26 -0.77
CA THR A 19 19.51 23.42 -2.20
C THR A 19 19.61 22.03 -2.83
N ILE A 20 18.72 21.72 -3.76
CA ILE A 20 18.79 20.50 -4.55
C ILE A 20 19.62 20.80 -5.78
N GLU A 21 20.75 20.11 -5.98
CA GLU A 21 21.66 20.39 -7.10
C GLU A 21 22.04 19.11 -7.87
N SER A 22 22.16 19.21 -9.20
CA SER A 22 22.78 18.16 -10.02
C SER A 22 24.27 18.40 -10.17
N SER A 23 25.05 17.32 -10.13
CA SER A 23 26.49 17.32 -10.38
C SER A 23 26.80 16.50 -11.64
N PRO A 24 27.64 16.97 -12.57
CA PRO A 24 28.03 16.19 -13.75
C PRO A 24 28.73 14.86 -13.42
N ASN A 25 29.31 14.76 -12.21
CA ASN A 25 30.10 13.60 -11.77
C ASN A 25 29.28 12.62 -10.91
N GLU A 26 28.02 12.91 -10.59
CA GLU A 26 27.16 12.07 -9.78
C GLU A 26 25.87 11.79 -10.55
N PHE A 27 25.46 10.52 -10.63
CA PHE A 27 24.23 10.13 -11.32
C PHE A 27 22.95 10.42 -10.51
N ILE A 28 23.10 10.97 -9.30
CA ILE A 28 22.04 11.21 -8.32
C ILE A 28 22.11 12.67 -7.86
N LEU A 29 20.95 13.26 -7.56
CA LEU A 29 20.85 14.64 -7.11
C LEU A 29 21.34 14.80 -5.67
N ILE A 30 21.94 15.95 -5.40
CA ILE A 30 22.52 16.28 -4.10
C ILE A 30 21.52 17.10 -3.29
N TYR A 31 21.21 16.64 -2.09
CA TYR A 31 20.45 17.38 -1.08
C TYR A 31 21.44 18.19 -0.22
N LYS A 32 21.70 19.43 -0.62
CA LYS A 32 22.67 20.28 0.07
C LYS A 32 22.00 21.01 1.23
N VAL A 33 22.37 20.63 2.44
CA VAL A 33 22.00 21.32 3.67
C VAL A 33 22.96 22.46 3.90
N SER A 34 22.42 23.67 3.99
CA SER A 34 23.16 24.88 4.38
C SER A 34 22.47 25.53 5.58
N ILE A 35 23.26 25.91 6.57
CA ILE A 35 22.83 26.76 7.70
C ILE A 35 23.50 28.12 7.54
N SER A 36 22.95 29.17 8.15
CA SER A 36 23.63 30.47 8.21
C SER A 36 25.09 30.27 8.61
N GLN A 37 26.02 30.78 7.80
CA GLN A 37 27.43 30.43 7.89
C GLN A 37 28.01 30.84 9.24
N ILE A 38 28.28 29.85 10.08
CA ILE A 38 29.22 29.98 11.19
C ILE A 38 30.61 30.09 10.54
N GLY A 39 31.31 31.20 10.73
CA GLY A 39 32.68 31.36 10.21
C GLY A 39 33.60 30.29 10.79
N SER A 40 34.63 29.89 10.05
CA SER A 40 35.60 28.85 10.49
C SER A 40 36.21 29.15 11.87
N ASN A 41 36.54 30.42 12.13
CA ASN A 41 37.06 30.86 13.43
C ASN A 41 36.02 30.68 14.55
N THR A 42 34.74 30.94 14.25
CA THR A 42 33.63 30.75 15.20
C THR A 42 33.38 29.27 15.47
N GLU A 43 33.48 28.41 14.45
CA GLU A 43 33.33 26.95 14.62
C GLU A 43 34.43 26.36 15.52
N VAL A 44 35.68 26.82 15.38
CA VAL A 44 36.80 26.44 16.27
C VAL A 44 36.51 26.85 17.72
N ILE A 45 35.96 28.05 17.93
CA ILE A 45 35.58 28.50 19.27
C ILE A 45 34.43 27.67 19.84
N LEU A 46 33.41 27.35 19.04
CA LEU A 46 32.30 26.48 19.46
C LEU A 46 32.77 25.06 19.81
N ASP A 47 33.77 24.52 19.10
CA ASP A 47 34.39 23.23 19.45
C ASP A 47 35.18 23.32 20.76
N LYS A 48 35.93 24.40 21.00
CA LYS A 48 36.57 24.64 22.32
C LYS A 48 35.55 24.76 23.45
N ILE A 49 34.43 25.45 23.21
CA ILE A 49 33.32 25.54 24.17
C ILE A 49 32.76 24.15 24.48
N ARG A 50 32.63 23.29 23.46
CA ARG A 50 32.17 21.92 23.63
C ARG A 50 33.15 21.08 24.47
N GLU A 51 34.45 21.22 24.25
CA GLU A 51 35.47 20.53 25.06
C GLU A 51 35.41 20.99 26.53
N GLU A 52 35.37 22.30 26.78
CA GLU A 52 35.25 22.88 28.13
C GLU A 52 33.91 22.47 28.80
N LEU A 53 32.84 22.30 28.02
CA LEU A 53 31.55 21.79 28.50
C LEU A 53 31.64 20.35 29.00
N VAL A 54 32.33 19.48 28.27
CA VAL A 54 32.50 18.07 28.66
C VAL A 54 33.36 17.94 29.91
N GLU A 55 34.38 18.80 30.08
CA GLU A 55 35.21 18.82 31.29
C GLU A 55 34.46 19.32 32.52
N LYS A 56 33.63 20.37 32.36
CA LYS A 56 32.88 20.99 33.46
C LYS A 56 31.68 20.17 33.90
N VAL A 57 31.06 19.44 32.98
CA VAL A 57 29.90 18.59 33.28
C VAL A 57 30.36 17.14 33.45
N ARG A 58 31.00 16.84 34.60
CA ARG A 58 31.23 15.46 35.04
C ARG A 58 29.87 14.78 35.26
N LEU A 59 29.60 13.73 34.49
CA LEU A 59 28.40 12.89 34.61
C LEU A 59 28.77 11.60 35.32
N ASP A 60 28.14 11.32 36.46
CA ASP A 60 28.24 10.01 37.10
C ASP A 60 27.41 8.97 36.32
N VAL A 61 27.90 7.73 36.26
CA VAL A 61 27.27 6.64 35.50
C VAL A 61 25.82 6.38 35.94
N GLY A 62 25.49 6.69 37.22
CA GLY A 62 24.15 6.59 37.79
C GLY A 62 23.19 7.74 37.46
N ASP A 63 23.66 8.83 36.84
CA ASP A 63 22.80 9.96 36.43
C ASP A 63 22.20 9.77 35.03
N ILE A 64 22.74 8.82 34.26
CA ILE A 64 22.41 8.58 32.84
C ILE A 64 21.21 7.61 32.68
N THR A 65 20.87 6.86 33.73
CA THR A 65 19.85 5.81 33.70
C THR A 65 18.48 6.22 34.24
N ASP A 66 18.37 7.40 34.87
CA ASP A 66 17.11 7.93 35.42
C ASP A 66 16.51 9.03 34.51
N PRO A 67 15.30 8.84 33.94
CA PRO A 67 14.61 9.83 33.11
C PRO A 67 14.44 11.21 33.77
N LYS A 68 14.28 11.28 35.10
CA LYS A 68 14.15 12.56 35.83
C LYS A 68 15.47 13.31 35.96
N LYS A 69 16.60 12.59 35.97
CA LYS A 69 17.94 13.20 36.00
C LYS A 69 18.40 13.67 34.63
N LEU A 70 17.89 13.08 33.54
CA LEU A 70 18.18 13.48 32.16
C LEU A 70 17.76 14.92 31.83
N GLU A 71 16.61 15.37 32.34
CA GLU A 71 16.14 16.74 32.16
C GLU A 71 16.94 17.75 32.98
N TYR A 72 17.31 17.38 34.21
CA TYR A 72 18.25 18.15 35.04
C TYR A 72 19.62 18.27 34.36
N VAL A 73 20.13 17.18 33.78
CA VAL A 73 21.37 17.18 33.00
C VAL A 73 21.22 18.07 31.78
N ARG A 74 20.13 17.97 31.02
CA ARG A 74 19.87 18.83 29.84
C ARG A 74 19.86 20.32 30.22
N ASP A 75 19.17 20.68 31.29
CA ASP A 75 19.11 22.06 31.81
C ASP A 75 20.49 22.54 32.29
N LYS A 76 21.24 21.70 33.01
CA LYS A 76 22.63 21.99 33.42
C LYS A 76 23.55 22.19 32.21
N PHE A 77 23.42 21.35 31.18
CA PHE A 77 24.14 21.50 29.91
C PHE A 77 23.77 22.81 29.22
N GLN A 78 22.48 23.14 29.10
CA GLN A 78 22.01 24.36 28.48
C GLN A 78 22.50 25.61 29.22
N LYS A 79 22.37 25.65 30.55
CA LYS A 79 22.89 26.76 31.39
C LYS A 79 24.40 26.93 31.25
N THR A 80 25.14 25.83 31.24
CA THR A 80 26.60 25.84 31.08
C THR A 80 27.00 26.30 29.68
N ILE A 81 26.30 25.84 28.64
CA ILE A 81 26.50 26.30 27.26
C ILE A 81 26.27 27.81 27.16
N VAL A 82 25.17 28.33 27.70
CA VAL A 82 24.87 29.77 27.67
C VAL A 82 25.96 30.57 28.38
N SER A 83 26.44 30.10 29.54
CA SER A 83 27.53 30.73 30.29
C SER A 83 28.85 30.73 29.51
N LEU A 84 29.22 29.60 28.91
CA LEU A 84 30.42 29.48 28.09
C LEU A 84 30.34 30.32 26.82
N ILE A 85 29.19 30.34 26.12
CA ILE A 85 29.02 31.19 24.95
C ILE A 85 29.21 32.67 25.33
N ARG A 86 28.61 33.14 26.43
CA ARG A 86 28.79 34.53 26.89
C ARG A 86 30.23 34.85 27.31
N LYS A 87 30.99 33.86 27.81
CA LYS A 87 32.42 34.01 28.12
C LYS A 87 33.27 34.25 26.88
N TYR A 88 33.01 33.51 25.79
CA TYR A 88 33.78 33.63 24.54
C TYR A 88 33.22 34.69 23.58
N PHE A 89 31.94 35.04 23.71
CA PHE A 89 31.24 36.06 22.93
C PHE A 89 30.45 37.01 23.85
N PRO A 90 31.12 38.00 24.48
CA PRO A 90 30.50 38.90 25.47
C PRO A 90 29.34 39.74 24.91
N ASP A 91 29.47 40.19 23.65
CA ASP A 91 28.53 41.10 22.98
C ASP A 91 27.50 40.36 22.09
N ILE A 92 27.23 39.08 22.37
CA ILE A 92 26.34 38.27 21.54
C ILE A 92 24.86 38.70 21.64
N THR A 93 24.18 38.81 20.50
CA THR A 93 22.74 39.12 20.47
C THR A 93 21.89 37.94 20.94
N GLY A 94 20.66 38.22 21.42
CA GLY A 94 19.75 37.17 21.90
C GLY A 94 19.47 36.07 20.87
N GLU A 95 19.20 36.45 19.62
CA GLU A 95 18.98 35.51 18.52
C GLU A 95 20.20 34.63 18.21
N THR A 96 21.41 35.23 18.21
CA THR A 96 22.66 34.48 17.95
C THR A 96 23.00 33.55 19.11
N LEU A 97 22.72 33.97 20.33
CA LEU A 97 22.88 33.16 21.53
C LEU A 97 21.97 31.93 21.50
N GLU A 98 20.69 32.10 21.14
CA GLU A 98 19.76 30.97 20.97
C GLU A 98 20.19 30.04 19.84
N PHE A 99 20.65 30.59 18.72
CA PHE A 99 21.18 29.80 17.61
C PHE A 99 22.39 28.94 18.02
N PHE A 100 23.42 29.53 18.66
CA PHE A 100 24.60 28.79 19.13
C PHE A 100 24.25 27.79 20.24
N THR A 101 23.30 28.14 21.11
CA THR A 101 22.83 27.24 22.17
C THR A 101 22.16 26.01 21.57
N THR A 102 21.19 26.20 20.66
CA THR A 102 20.52 25.07 19.97
C THR A 102 21.51 24.24 19.16
N TYR A 103 22.46 24.89 18.46
CA TYR A 103 23.50 24.19 17.70
C TYR A 103 24.40 23.32 18.58
N LEU A 104 24.90 23.86 19.70
CA LEU A 104 25.73 23.12 20.65
C LEU A 104 24.95 22.03 21.39
N MET A 105 23.67 22.26 21.68
CA MET A 105 22.77 21.25 22.26
C MET A 105 22.57 20.06 21.30
N HIS A 106 22.29 20.31 20.02
CA HIS A 106 22.20 19.25 19.01
C HIS A 106 23.52 18.47 18.89
N LYS A 107 24.67 19.16 18.94
CA LYS A 107 26.01 18.55 18.80
C LYS A 107 26.47 17.77 20.03
N SER A 108 26.04 18.16 21.23
CA SER A 108 26.51 17.59 22.50
C SER A 108 25.52 16.58 23.12
N PHE A 109 24.22 16.75 22.88
CA PHE A 109 23.16 15.97 23.52
C PHE A 109 22.16 15.33 22.51
N GLY A 110 22.02 15.89 21.31
CA GLY A 110 21.13 15.40 20.25
C GLY A 110 21.78 14.44 19.24
N LEU A 111 21.11 14.19 18.12
CA LEU A 111 21.62 13.38 17.01
C LEU A 111 22.53 14.17 16.04
N GLY A 112 23.11 15.28 16.51
CA GLY A 112 24.00 16.14 15.73
C GLY A 112 23.33 16.71 14.48
N LYS A 113 23.99 16.57 13.32
CA LYS A 113 23.49 17.10 12.04
C LYS A 113 22.24 16.38 11.53
N ILE A 114 21.88 15.21 12.07
CA ILE A 114 20.66 14.46 11.70
C ILE A 114 19.41 15.24 12.12
N GLU A 115 19.47 15.99 13.22
CA GLU A 115 18.37 16.83 13.71
C GLU A 115 17.93 17.87 12.66
N LEU A 116 18.87 18.35 11.83
CA LEU A 116 18.56 19.27 10.73
C LEU A 116 17.69 18.61 9.66
N LEU A 117 18.00 17.35 9.31
CA LEU A 117 17.24 16.57 8.35
C LEU A 117 15.87 16.16 8.91
N MET A 118 15.82 15.82 10.20
CA MET A 118 14.57 15.47 10.86
C MET A 118 13.57 16.62 10.89
N GLY A 119 14.03 17.88 10.91
CA GLY A 119 13.16 19.05 10.82
C GLY A 119 12.45 19.23 9.45
N ASP A 120 12.95 18.60 8.38
CA ASP A 120 12.40 18.82 7.04
C ASP A 120 11.18 17.93 6.77
N LEU A 121 9.98 18.52 6.77
CA LEU A 121 8.73 17.82 6.44
C LEU A 121 8.68 17.31 4.99
N SER A 122 9.61 17.74 4.13
CA SER A 122 9.73 17.25 2.76
C SER A 122 10.39 15.88 2.65
N LEU A 123 11.03 15.40 3.72
CA LEU A 123 11.68 14.10 3.76
C LEU A 123 10.75 13.02 4.33
N GLU A 124 10.74 11.86 3.70
CA GLU A 124 10.01 10.67 4.14
C GLU A 124 10.93 9.67 4.82
N GLU A 125 12.19 9.58 4.40
CA GLU A 125 13.18 8.69 5.00
C GLU A 125 14.55 9.38 5.12
N ILE A 126 15.26 9.09 6.20
CA ILE A 126 16.65 9.49 6.45
C ILE A 126 17.43 8.21 6.72
N VAL A 127 18.48 7.94 5.95
CA VAL A 127 19.21 6.67 5.95
C VAL A 127 20.70 6.90 6.13
N ILE A 128 21.25 6.24 7.13
CA ILE A 128 22.68 6.17 7.44
C ILE A 128 23.10 4.72 7.20
N ASN A 129 23.93 4.51 6.17
CA ASN A 129 24.40 3.17 5.79
C ASN A 129 25.70 2.78 6.50
N ASN A 130 26.60 3.74 6.68
CA ASN A 130 27.90 3.63 7.34
C ASN A 130 28.51 5.04 7.47
N ALA A 131 29.70 5.15 8.05
CA ALA A 131 30.42 6.41 8.19
C ALA A 131 31.24 6.82 6.95
N GLU A 132 31.48 5.91 6.00
CA GLU A 132 32.26 6.17 4.77
C GLU A 132 31.43 6.87 3.68
N GLU A 133 30.10 6.78 3.76
CA GLU A 133 29.17 7.38 2.80
C GLU A 133 28.35 8.52 3.43
N PRO A 134 28.04 9.58 2.68
CA PRO A 134 27.13 10.63 3.15
C PRO A 134 25.74 10.07 3.48
N ILE A 135 25.03 10.76 4.38
CA ILE A 135 23.65 10.42 4.72
C ILE A 135 22.78 10.51 3.46
N TRP A 136 21.88 9.56 3.28
CA TRP A 136 20.89 9.55 2.22
C TRP A 136 19.55 9.99 2.75
N VAL A 137 18.77 10.68 1.92
CA VAL A 137 17.40 11.06 2.26
C VAL A 137 16.46 10.74 1.12
N TYR A 138 15.24 10.34 1.45
CA TYR A 138 14.16 10.22 0.48
C TYR A 138 13.26 11.45 0.58
N HIS A 139 13.24 12.25 -0.47
CA HIS A 139 12.44 13.46 -0.55
C HIS A 139 11.18 13.19 -1.38
N HIS A 140 9.99 13.51 -0.87
CA HIS A 140 8.70 13.24 -1.53
C HIS A 140 8.68 13.63 -3.03
N LYS A 141 9.24 14.81 -3.35
CA LYS A 141 9.35 15.34 -4.73
C LYS A 141 10.47 14.72 -5.60
N TYR A 142 11.60 14.32 -5.02
CA TYR A 142 12.85 14.04 -5.75
C TYR A 142 13.35 12.59 -5.62
N GLY A 143 12.73 11.78 -4.76
CA GLY A 143 13.19 10.44 -4.44
C GLY A 143 14.49 10.45 -3.62
N TRP A 144 15.35 9.45 -3.83
CA TRP A 144 16.63 9.33 -3.14
C TRP A 144 17.61 10.42 -3.55
N LEU A 145 18.14 11.11 -2.53
CA LEU A 145 19.13 12.14 -2.66
C LEU A 145 20.30 11.87 -1.73
N LYS A 146 21.51 12.18 -2.21
CA LYS A 146 22.72 12.13 -1.39
C LYS A 146 22.90 13.46 -0.70
N THR A 147 23.06 13.48 0.62
CA THR A 147 23.29 14.74 1.33
C THR A 147 24.76 15.16 1.28
N ASN A 148 25.05 16.40 1.64
CA ASN A 148 26.41 16.87 1.94
C ASN A 148 26.86 16.56 3.39
N ILE A 149 26.09 15.77 4.14
CA ILE A 149 26.38 15.46 5.55
C ILE A 149 27.07 14.10 5.62
N LEU A 150 28.32 14.09 6.09
CA LEU A 150 29.09 12.89 6.37
C LEU A 150 29.33 12.76 7.89
N LEU A 151 29.21 11.54 8.42
CA LEU A 151 29.48 11.24 9.82
C LEU A 151 30.96 10.90 10.01
N LYS A 152 31.52 11.20 11.20
CA LYS A 152 32.98 11.10 11.42
C LYS A 152 33.52 9.67 11.46
N ASN A 153 32.79 8.76 12.11
CA ASN A 153 33.21 7.38 12.33
C ASN A 153 32.02 6.48 12.72
N GLU A 154 32.22 5.17 12.72
CA GLU A 154 31.21 4.17 13.08
C GLU A 154 30.74 4.26 14.54
N GLU A 155 31.62 4.71 15.44
CA GLU A 155 31.29 4.86 16.86
C GLU A 155 30.18 5.89 17.08
N ILE A 156 30.10 6.95 16.26
CA ILE A 156 29.04 7.96 16.37
C ILE A 156 27.67 7.38 15.98
N ILE A 157 27.62 6.48 14.99
CA ILE A 157 26.39 5.84 14.54
C ILE A 157 25.91 4.88 15.63
N LYS A 158 26.82 4.07 16.19
CA LYS A 158 26.53 3.22 17.35
C LYS A 158 26.03 4.05 18.54
N HIS A 159 26.66 5.18 18.82
CA HIS A 159 26.23 6.10 19.87
C HIS A 159 24.82 6.64 19.63
N TYR A 160 24.49 7.10 18.43
CA TYR A 160 23.15 7.55 18.06
C TYR A 160 22.09 6.45 18.20
N SER A 161 22.37 5.24 17.72
CA SER A 161 21.49 4.08 17.91
C SER A 161 21.25 3.78 19.39
N SER A 162 22.29 3.85 20.22
CA SER A 162 22.17 3.68 21.67
C SER A 162 21.40 4.81 22.34
N LEU A 163 21.59 6.07 21.93
CA LEU A 163 20.82 7.21 22.41
C LEU A 163 19.33 7.06 22.08
N ILE A 164 19.00 6.71 20.83
CA ILE A 164 17.62 6.47 20.39
C ILE A 164 17.02 5.33 21.21
N GLY A 165 17.72 4.20 21.33
CA GLY A 165 17.31 3.07 22.16
C GLY A 165 16.98 3.52 23.58
N ARG A 166 17.91 4.22 24.24
CA ARG A 166 17.71 4.71 25.62
C ARG A 166 16.50 5.62 25.74
N LYS A 167 16.31 6.57 24.81
CA LYS A 167 15.15 7.48 24.79
C LYS A 167 13.83 6.72 24.70
N VAL A 168 13.78 5.60 23.96
CA VAL A 168 12.55 4.79 23.80
C VAL A 168 12.45 3.61 24.77
N GLY A 169 13.34 3.53 25.76
CA GLY A 169 13.37 2.43 26.75
C GLY A 169 13.79 1.07 26.18
N ARG A 170 14.60 1.05 25.11
CA ARG A 170 15.19 -0.16 24.49
C ARG A 170 16.71 -0.12 24.56
N SER A 171 17.37 -1.27 24.47
CA SER A 171 18.83 -1.35 24.45
C SER A 171 19.34 -2.01 23.18
N ILE A 172 20.16 -1.28 22.42
CA ILE A 172 20.94 -1.83 21.30
C ILE A 172 22.38 -2.03 21.75
N THR A 173 22.87 -3.26 21.66
CA THR A 173 24.21 -3.67 22.11
C THR A 173 24.80 -4.66 21.11
N LEU A 174 26.06 -5.08 21.29
CA LEU A 174 26.64 -6.13 20.44
C LEU A 174 25.92 -7.48 20.59
N LEU A 175 25.28 -7.74 21.73
CA LEU A 175 24.49 -8.95 21.98
C LEU A 175 23.06 -8.82 21.47
N THR A 176 22.54 -7.59 21.39
CA THR A 176 21.23 -7.23 20.83
C THR A 176 21.40 -6.19 19.71
N PRO A 177 21.94 -6.58 18.55
CA PRO A 177 22.40 -5.64 17.52
C PRO A 177 21.29 -5.04 16.66
N LEU A 178 20.01 -5.36 16.94
CA LEU A 178 18.84 -4.87 16.22
C LEU A 178 18.00 -3.98 17.12
N LEU A 179 17.61 -2.82 16.61
CA LEU A 179 16.67 -1.91 17.25
C LEU A 179 15.56 -1.57 16.28
N ASP A 180 14.33 -1.82 16.70
CA ASP A 180 13.12 -1.25 16.11
C ASP A 180 12.51 -0.33 17.17
N ALA A 181 12.21 0.91 16.82
CA ALA A 181 11.81 1.94 17.77
C ALA A 181 10.87 2.94 17.09
N SER A 182 10.04 3.60 17.89
CA SER A 182 9.29 4.78 17.46
C SER A 182 9.75 5.95 18.31
N LEU A 183 10.19 7.03 17.66
CA LEU A 183 10.53 8.28 18.33
C LEU A 183 9.27 8.97 18.86
N GLU A 184 9.46 9.92 19.77
CA GLU A 184 8.37 10.75 20.32
C GLU A 184 7.57 11.50 19.24
N THR A 185 8.21 11.82 18.10
CA THR A 185 7.57 12.45 16.93
C THR A 185 6.61 11.51 16.19
N GLY A 186 6.64 10.20 16.46
CA GLY A 186 5.92 9.16 15.72
C GLY A 186 6.70 8.55 14.56
N ASP A 187 7.90 9.07 14.28
CA ASP A 187 8.80 8.53 13.26
C ASP A 187 9.36 7.18 13.71
N ARG A 188 9.47 6.22 12.77
CA ARG A 188 9.99 4.88 13.07
C ARG A 188 11.48 4.83 12.81
N VAL A 189 12.22 4.26 13.73
CA VAL A 189 13.66 4.07 13.62
C VAL A 189 13.98 2.58 13.62
N ASN A 190 14.69 2.15 12.59
CA ASN A 190 15.40 0.89 12.57
C ASN A 190 16.90 1.16 12.68
N ALA A 191 17.61 0.42 13.54
CA ALA A 191 19.06 0.47 13.59
C ALA A 191 19.66 -0.92 13.73
N THR A 192 20.79 -1.14 13.05
CA THR A 192 21.52 -2.42 13.05
C THR A 192 23.00 -2.19 13.31
N LEU A 193 23.60 -2.92 14.27
CA LEU A 193 25.03 -2.84 14.56
C LEU A 193 25.86 -3.91 13.82
N PHE A 194 27.13 -3.62 13.58
CA PHE A 194 28.13 -4.62 13.19
C PHE A 194 28.26 -5.71 14.30
N PRO A 195 28.40 -7.01 13.98
CA PRO A 195 28.66 -7.62 12.67
C PRO A 195 27.42 -8.00 11.84
N VAL A 196 26.20 -7.72 12.31
CA VAL A 196 24.97 -8.08 11.56
C VAL A 196 24.86 -7.28 10.27
N SER A 197 25.21 -5.99 10.32
CA SER A 197 25.48 -5.19 9.13
C SER A 197 26.97 -5.22 8.82
N THR A 198 27.35 -5.92 7.74
CA THR A 198 28.76 -6.19 7.41
C THR A 198 29.52 -4.98 6.85
N LYS A 199 28.81 -3.90 6.48
CA LYS A 199 29.40 -2.68 5.92
C LYS A 199 29.53 -1.51 6.91
N GLY A 200 29.12 -1.69 8.17
CA GLY A 200 29.04 -0.61 9.17
C GLY A 200 27.70 -0.61 9.89
N ASN A 201 27.57 0.23 10.92
CA ASN A 201 26.33 0.39 11.67
C ASN A 201 25.32 1.22 10.84
N THR A 202 24.05 0.85 10.91
CA THR A 202 22.99 1.51 10.12
C THR A 202 21.93 2.14 11.01
N ILE A 203 21.33 3.22 10.53
CA ILE A 203 20.11 3.83 11.08
C ILE A 203 19.20 4.24 9.91
N THR A 204 17.95 3.81 9.93
CA THR A 204 16.90 4.24 9.01
C THR A 204 15.78 4.87 9.82
N ILE A 205 15.52 6.16 9.58
CA ILE A 205 14.41 6.91 10.17
C ILE A 205 13.34 7.09 9.10
N ARG A 206 12.16 6.51 9.28
CA ARG A 206 10.98 6.71 8.43
C ARG A 206 10.02 7.70 9.06
N LYS A 207 9.77 8.80 8.37
CA LYS A 207 8.94 9.91 8.81
C LYS A 207 7.45 9.66 8.61
N PHE A 208 6.61 10.19 9.51
CA PHE A 208 5.15 10.05 9.48
C PHE A 208 4.45 11.05 8.52
N ALA A 209 3.42 10.62 7.78
CA ALA A 209 2.68 11.42 6.78
C ALA A 209 1.58 12.31 7.41
N THR A 210 1.27 13.47 6.81
CA THR A 210 0.65 14.60 7.53
C THR A 210 -0.76 15.08 7.16
N GLU A 211 -1.52 14.57 6.15
CA GLU A 211 -2.80 15.22 5.74
C GLU A 211 -4.01 14.30 5.43
N PRO A 212 -5.12 14.34 6.22
CA PRO A 212 -6.35 13.55 6.02
C PRO A 212 -7.49 14.30 5.29
N ILE A 213 -8.61 13.58 5.00
CA ILE A 213 -9.85 14.14 4.41
C ILE A 213 -10.60 15.05 5.41
N THR A 214 -11.14 16.17 4.92
CA THR A 214 -11.69 17.25 5.75
C THR A 214 -13.18 17.53 5.56
N ILE A 215 -13.79 18.29 6.48
CA ILE A 215 -15.23 18.62 6.47
C ILE A 215 -15.66 19.38 5.21
N THR A 216 -14.82 20.27 4.68
CA THR A 216 -15.10 21.02 3.46
C THR A 216 -15.19 20.08 2.25
N LYS A 217 -14.44 18.98 2.27
CA LYS A 217 -14.54 17.92 1.25
C LYS A 217 -15.86 17.15 1.35
N PHE A 218 -16.34 16.87 2.55
CA PHE A 218 -17.68 16.27 2.76
C PHE A 218 -18.81 17.19 2.27
N LEU A 219 -18.69 18.50 2.50
CA LEU A 219 -19.65 19.50 2.02
C LEU A 219 -19.63 19.66 0.49
N GLN A 220 -18.45 19.79 -0.13
CA GLN A 220 -18.28 19.85 -1.58
C GLN A 220 -18.92 18.65 -2.28
N ASN A 221 -18.75 17.46 -1.71
CA ASN A 221 -19.28 16.20 -2.25
C ASN A 221 -20.76 15.96 -1.91
N ARG A 222 -21.46 16.94 -1.29
CA ARG A 222 -22.84 16.82 -0.77
C ARG A 222 -23.04 15.61 0.16
N SER A 223 -21.95 15.11 0.73
CA SER A 223 -21.94 13.96 1.63
C SER A 223 -22.44 14.33 3.03
N LEU A 224 -22.35 15.62 3.34
CA LEU A 224 -22.92 16.26 4.51
C LEU A 224 -23.59 17.55 4.04
N SER A 225 -24.72 17.92 4.63
CA SER A 225 -25.36 19.22 4.34
C SER A 225 -24.78 20.31 5.24
N LEU A 226 -24.89 21.58 4.82
CA LEU A 226 -24.46 22.71 5.64
C LEU A 226 -25.20 22.77 7.00
N PRO A 227 -26.54 22.61 7.09
CA PRO A 227 -27.22 22.58 8.37
C PRO A 227 -26.76 21.44 9.29
N ALA A 228 -26.56 20.23 8.74
CA ALA A 228 -26.08 19.10 9.53
C ALA A 228 -24.63 19.33 10.00
N ALA A 229 -23.75 19.86 9.14
CA ALA A 229 -22.38 20.21 9.52
C ALA A 229 -22.34 21.28 10.60
N ALA A 230 -23.22 22.28 10.54
CA ALA A 230 -23.32 23.33 11.55
C ALA A 230 -23.84 22.79 12.89
N LEU A 231 -24.83 21.88 12.87
CA LEU A 231 -25.36 21.23 14.06
C LEU A 231 -24.31 20.30 14.70
N ILE A 232 -23.57 19.55 13.89
CA ILE A 232 -22.43 18.74 14.35
C ILE A 232 -21.34 19.63 14.94
N TRP A 233 -21.00 20.74 14.28
CA TRP A 233 -20.02 21.69 14.79
C TRP A 233 -20.49 22.27 16.14
N LEU A 234 -21.77 22.61 16.27
CA LEU A 234 -22.35 23.08 17.53
C LEU A 234 -22.25 22.02 18.64
N GLY A 235 -22.62 20.77 18.35
CA GLY A 235 -22.48 19.67 19.31
C GLY A 235 -21.02 19.41 19.69
N VAL A 236 -20.10 19.49 18.73
CA VAL A 236 -18.66 19.40 19.00
C VAL A 236 -18.21 20.55 19.89
N GLU A 237 -18.53 21.80 19.54
CA GLU A 237 -18.17 23.00 20.33
C GLU A 237 -18.53 22.86 21.81
N TYR A 238 -19.77 22.45 22.08
CA TYR A 238 -20.30 22.27 23.44
C TYR A 238 -20.12 20.86 23.99
N GLU A 239 -19.07 20.16 23.53
CA GLU A 239 -18.55 18.95 24.18
C GLU A 239 -19.49 17.74 24.21
N PHE A 240 -20.51 17.71 23.35
CA PHE A 240 -21.38 16.55 23.24
C PHE A 240 -20.62 15.33 22.73
N SER A 241 -20.57 14.29 23.57
CA SER A 241 -20.00 12.99 23.21
C SER A 241 -20.69 12.42 21.97
N THR A 242 -19.88 12.02 20.99
CA THR A 242 -20.36 11.65 19.65
C THR A 242 -19.87 10.27 19.27
N ILE A 243 -20.81 9.38 18.99
CA ILE A 243 -20.53 8.07 18.41
C ILE A 243 -20.74 8.14 16.90
N ILE A 244 -19.70 7.86 16.13
CA ILE A 244 -19.81 7.73 14.68
C ILE A 244 -20.02 6.26 14.36
N SER A 245 -21.21 5.94 13.86
CA SER A 245 -21.49 4.62 13.35
C SER A 245 -21.41 4.54 11.84
N GLY A 246 -20.98 3.41 11.35
CA GLY A 246 -21.06 3.08 9.93
C GLY A 246 -20.90 1.59 9.72
N GLY A 247 -21.66 1.02 8.79
CA GLY A 247 -21.60 -0.42 8.53
C GLY A 247 -20.16 -0.89 8.31
N THR A 248 -19.75 -1.96 8.99
CA THR A 248 -18.55 -2.74 8.67
C THR A 248 -18.60 -3.06 7.19
N ALA A 249 -17.58 -2.63 6.44
CA ALA A 249 -17.52 -2.83 5.01
C ALA A 249 -18.86 -2.50 4.30
N THR A 250 -19.18 -1.20 4.26
CA THR A 250 -20.35 -0.52 3.63
C THR A 250 -20.71 -0.95 2.18
N GLY A 251 -20.87 -2.25 1.92
CA GLY A 251 -21.01 -2.90 0.62
C GLY A 251 -19.76 -2.79 -0.28
N LYS A 252 -18.55 -2.97 0.25
CA LYS A 252 -17.28 -2.84 -0.53
C LYS A 252 -16.70 -4.18 -0.97
N CYS A 253 -17.54 -5.19 -1.07
CA CYS A 253 -17.07 -6.55 -1.29
C CYS A 253 -16.89 -6.87 -2.77
N VAL A 254 -16.07 -7.87 -3.01
CA VAL A 254 -15.89 -8.49 -4.31
C VAL A 254 -16.41 -9.93 -4.27
N HIS A 255 -16.74 -10.48 -5.43
CA HIS A 255 -17.19 -11.87 -5.57
C HIS A 255 -16.13 -12.86 -5.11
N GLU A 256 -16.55 -14.06 -4.72
CA GLU A 256 -15.69 -15.11 -4.17
C GLU A 256 -14.57 -15.57 -5.11
N ASP A 257 -14.84 -15.56 -6.41
CA ASP A 257 -13.87 -15.90 -7.46
C ASP A 257 -12.94 -14.75 -7.84
N THR A 258 -13.07 -13.58 -7.21
CA THR A 258 -12.18 -12.45 -7.49
C THR A 258 -10.77 -12.83 -7.11
N LYS A 259 -9.87 -12.83 -8.09
CA LYS A 259 -8.46 -13.14 -7.88
C LYS A 259 -7.72 -11.87 -7.47
N ILE A 260 -6.90 -12.00 -6.43
CA ILE A 260 -6.11 -10.92 -5.85
C ILE A 260 -4.64 -11.18 -6.14
N LEU A 261 -3.93 -10.11 -6.50
CA LEU A 261 -2.48 -10.12 -6.59
C LEU A 261 -1.85 -9.84 -5.23
N LEU A 262 -1.18 -10.84 -4.66
CA LEU A 262 -0.50 -10.75 -3.38
C LEU A 262 0.86 -10.08 -3.50
N GLY A 263 1.38 -9.55 -2.39
CA GLY A 263 2.66 -8.85 -2.32
C GLY A 263 3.86 -9.69 -2.73
N ASP A 264 3.78 -11.02 -2.68
CA ASP A 264 4.82 -11.94 -3.16
C ASP A 264 4.73 -12.22 -4.67
N GLY A 265 3.73 -11.66 -5.36
CA GLY A 265 3.45 -11.84 -6.78
C GLY A 265 2.61 -13.06 -7.12
N SER A 266 2.18 -13.84 -6.13
CA SER A 266 1.22 -14.92 -6.34
C SER A 266 -0.18 -14.38 -6.54
N ILE A 267 -1.01 -15.17 -7.23
CA ILE A 267 -2.40 -14.84 -7.54
C ILE A 267 -3.27 -15.90 -6.89
N ARG A 268 -4.24 -15.47 -6.08
CA ARG A 268 -5.14 -16.36 -5.37
C ARG A 268 -6.56 -15.80 -5.33
N ARG A 269 -7.57 -16.66 -5.33
CA ARG A 269 -8.96 -16.21 -5.13
C ARG A 269 -9.12 -15.65 -3.73
N ILE A 270 -9.89 -14.58 -3.61
CA ILE A 270 -10.16 -13.93 -2.33
C ILE A 270 -10.83 -14.90 -1.36
N LYS A 271 -11.72 -15.77 -1.84
CA LYS A 271 -12.34 -16.84 -1.03
C LYS A 271 -11.29 -17.71 -0.35
N ASP A 272 -10.35 -18.25 -1.11
CA ASP A 272 -9.35 -19.17 -0.58
C ASP A 272 -8.46 -18.45 0.45
N ILE A 273 -8.10 -17.18 0.19
CA ILE A 273 -7.33 -16.35 1.13
C ILE A 273 -8.11 -16.14 2.42
N VAL A 274 -9.37 -15.72 2.33
CA VAL A 274 -10.19 -15.40 3.49
C VAL A 274 -10.46 -16.66 4.29
N GLU A 275 -11.01 -17.71 3.68
CA GLU A 275 -11.40 -18.95 4.38
C GLU A 275 -10.23 -19.66 5.08
N GLU A 276 -9.02 -19.65 4.51
CA GLU A 276 -7.83 -20.23 5.16
C GLU A 276 -7.36 -19.47 6.40
N ASN A 277 -7.63 -18.16 6.44
CA ASN A 277 -7.20 -17.27 7.52
C ASN A 277 -8.34 -16.94 8.50
N LEU A 278 -9.56 -17.42 8.23
CA LEU A 278 -10.75 -17.20 9.05
C LEU A 278 -10.80 -18.20 10.22
N LYS A 279 -9.81 -18.10 11.10
CA LYS A 279 -9.70 -18.91 12.32
C LYS A 279 -10.45 -18.20 13.45
N GLU A 280 -11.39 -18.90 14.09
CA GLU A 280 -12.23 -18.37 15.18
C GLU A 280 -12.87 -17.01 14.83
N PRO A 281 -13.70 -16.95 13.77
CA PRO A 281 -14.19 -15.68 13.26
C PRO A 281 -15.09 -14.94 14.24
N THR A 282 -14.88 -13.63 14.35
CA THR A 282 -15.85 -12.75 15.00
C THR A 282 -17.04 -12.58 14.06
N LYS A 283 -18.22 -13.05 14.50
CA LYS A 283 -19.48 -12.91 13.77
C LYS A 283 -20.21 -11.66 14.24
N THR A 284 -20.60 -10.78 13.32
CA THR A 284 -21.45 -9.62 13.65
C THR A 284 -22.94 -9.94 13.48
N GLU A 285 -23.82 -9.17 14.13
CA GLU A 285 -25.28 -9.30 13.98
C GLU A 285 -25.75 -9.16 12.52
N ASP A 286 -25.04 -8.36 11.71
CA ASP A 286 -25.25 -8.15 10.27
C ASP A 286 -24.82 -9.33 9.37
N GLY A 287 -24.41 -10.46 9.95
CA GLY A 287 -24.01 -11.65 9.19
C GLY A 287 -22.61 -11.57 8.56
N TRP A 288 -21.73 -10.69 9.07
CA TRP A 288 -20.31 -10.68 8.70
C TRP A 288 -19.51 -11.66 9.55
N PHE A 289 -18.42 -12.16 8.97
CA PHE A 289 -17.38 -12.89 9.66
C PHE A 289 -16.04 -12.20 9.39
N SER A 290 -15.22 -12.07 10.42
CA SER A 290 -13.92 -11.40 10.31
C SER A 290 -12.85 -12.04 11.18
N SER A 291 -11.60 -11.92 10.72
CA SER A 291 -10.39 -12.32 11.44
C SER A 291 -9.23 -11.37 11.08
N PRO A 292 -8.30 -11.10 12.00
CA PRO A 292 -7.06 -10.41 11.67
C PRO A 292 -6.15 -11.31 10.81
N VAL A 293 -5.33 -10.73 9.96
CA VAL A 293 -4.38 -11.48 9.11
C VAL A 293 -3.07 -10.72 8.97
N ASN A 294 -1.97 -11.43 8.68
CA ASN A 294 -0.70 -10.83 8.28
C ASN A 294 -0.41 -11.22 6.83
N LEU A 295 -0.94 -10.45 5.89
CA LEU A 295 -0.83 -10.66 4.45
C LEU A 295 -0.46 -9.34 3.77
N GLU A 296 0.24 -9.40 2.64
CA GLU A 296 0.51 -8.23 1.79
C GLU A 296 -0.22 -8.35 0.45
N VAL A 297 -0.73 -7.22 -0.04
CA VAL A 297 -1.35 -7.03 -1.35
C VAL A 297 -0.77 -5.80 -2.02
N TYR A 298 -1.01 -5.60 -3.31
CA TYR A 298 -0.70 -4.32 -3.94
C TYR A 298 -1.84 -3.32 -3.74
N SER A 299 -1.51 -2.05 -3.48
CA SER A 299 -2.42 -0.91 -3.32
C SER A 299 -1.90 0.29 -4.12
N MET A 300 -2.76 1.27 -4.35
CA MET A 300 -2.44 2.60 -4.86
C MET A 300 -2.24 3.56 -3.68
N ASN A 301 -1.08 4.20 -3.59
CA ASN A 301 -0.85 5.23 -2.59
C ASN A 301 -1.42 6.60 -3.02
N GLU A 302 -1.32 7.61 -2.16
CA GLU A 302 -1.85 8.95 -2.44
C GLU A 302 -1.20 9.60 -3.68
N GLU A 303 0.06 9.28 -3.99
CA GLU A 303 0.76 9.80 -5.17
C GLU A 303 0.31 9.15 -6.49
N ARG A 304 -0.67 8.24 -6.44
CA ARG A 304 -1.15 7.43 -7.58
C ARG A 304 -0.08 6.46 -8.09
N LYS A 305 0.79 6.02 -7.18
CA LYS A 305 1.80 4.97 -7.40
C LYS A 305 1.30 3.66 -6.81
N ILE A 306 1.69 2.55 -7.44
CA ILE A 306 1.33 1.22 -6.97
C ILE A 306 2.45 0.69 -6.08
N GLU A 307 2.12 0.21 -4.89
CA GLU A 307 3.09 -0.34 -3.94
C GLU A 307 2.49 -1.51 -3.13
N LYS A 308 3.31 -2.17 -2.32
CA LYS A 308 2.84 -3.24 -1.42
C LYS A 308 2.27 -2.64 -0.14
N SER A 309 1.17 -3.20 0.32
CA SER A 309 0.49 -2.78 1.54
C SER A 309 -0.01 -3.97 2.35
N LYS A 310 -0.07 -3.81 3.68
CA LYS A 310 -0.50 -4.86 4.60
C LYS A 310 -2.02 -4.90 4.72
N VAL A 311 -2.56 -6.10 4.65
CA VAL A 311 -3.95 -6.42 5.00
C VAL A 311 -4.01 -6.62 6.51
N LYS A 312 -4.87 -5.85 7.18
CA LYS A 312 -5.11 -5.93 8.63
C LYS A 312 -6.18 -6.97 8.98
N TYR A 313 -7.27 -6.95 8.23
CA TYR A 313 -8.44 -7.80 8.45
C TYR A 313 -8.98 -8.37 7.14
N ILE A 314 -9.55 -9.55 7.25
CA ILE A 314 -10.31 -10.22 6.22
C ILE A 314 -11.78 -10.27 6.61
N TRP A 315 -12.67 -10.16 5.63
CA TRP A 315 -14.11 -10.10 5.84
C TRP A 315 -14.84 -11.01 4.86
N LYS A 316 -15.93 -11.62 5.31
CA LYS A 316 -16.94 -12.24 4.45
C LYS A 316 -18.35 -11.99 4.96
N ARG A 317 -19.33 -11.92 4.06
CA ARG A 317 -20.77 -11.86 4.37
C ARG A 317 -21.61 -12.40 3.23
N LYS A 318 -22.93 -12.46 3.43
CA LYS A 318 -23.87 -12.80 2.36
C LYS A 318 -24.33 -11.58 1.54
N GLU A 319 -24.48 -11.77 0.23
CA GLU A 319 -25.09 -10.83 -0.72
C GLU A 319 -25.75 -11.59 -1.87
N GLU A 320 -26.99 -11.21 -2.21
CA GLU A 320 -27.80 -11.92 -3.22
C GLU A 320 -27.51 -11.49 -4.65
N TYR A 321 -27.13 -10.23 -4.87
CA TYR A 321 -26.91 -9.67 -6.21
C TYR A 321 -25.61 -8.88 -6.29
N LEU A 322 -24.96 -8.99 -7.44
CA LEU A 322 -23.71 -8.30 -7.77
C LEU A 322 -23.87 -7.53 -9.07
N LEU A 323 -23.00 -6.55 -9.26
CA LEU A 323 -22.81 -5.88 -10.54
C LEU A 323 -21.53 -6.41 -11.16
N LYS A 324 -21.65 -6.93 -12.38
CA LYS A 324 -20.53 -7.30 -13.23
C LYS A 324 -20.18 -6.11 -14.09
N ILE A 325 -18.99 -5.57 -13.87
CA ILE A 325 -18.45 -4.46 -14.64
C ILE A 325 -17.46 -5.03 -15.64
N LYS A 326 -17.69 -4.73 -16.93
CA LYS A 326 -16.80 -5.09 -18.02
C LYS A 326 -16.21 -3.82 -18.62
N THR A 327 -14.90 -3.83 -18.82
CA THR A 327 -14.16 -2.69 -19.37
C THR A 327 -13.73 -2.92 -20.82
N ARG A 328 -13.25 -1.87 -21.48
CA ARG A 328 -12.82 -1.89 -22.88
C ARG A 328 -11.59 -2.75 -23.14
N THR A 329 -10.67 -2.85 -22.18
CA THR A 329 -9.59 -3.85 -22.29
C THR A 329 -10.05 -5.27 -21.94
N GLY A 330 -11.33 -5.45 -21.61
CA GLY A 330 -11.95 -6.72 -21.25
C GLY A 330 -11.57 -7.22 -19.85
N ARG A 331 -11.21 -6.31 -18.93
CA ARG A 331 -11.24 -6.63 -17.48
C ARG A 331 -12.69 -6.82 -17.06
N GLU A 332 -12.92 -7.82 -16.21
CA GLU A 332 -14.23 -8.10 -15.64
C GLU A 332 -14.09 -8.18 -14.12
N ILE A 333 -14.97 -7.51 -13.39
CA ILE A 333 -15.04 -7.62 -11.92
C ILE A 333 -16.49 -7.73 -11.49
N LEU A 334 -16.76 -8.67 -10.58
CA LEU A 334 -18.06 -8.82 -9.94
C LEU A 334 -17.97 -8.24 -8.53
N VAL A 335 -18.78 -7.23 -8.28
CA VAL A 335 -18.73 -6.47 -7.04
C VAL A 335 -20.12 -6.23 -6.48
N THR A 336 -20.19 -5.94 -5.20
CA THR A 336 -21.45 -5.46 -4.61
C THR A 336 -21.79 -4.10 -5.22
N LYS A 337 -23.10 -3.78 -5.28
CA LYS A 337 -23.56 -2.53 -5.89
C LYS A 337 -22.92 -1.29 -5.27
N GLU A 338 -22.50 -1.41 -4.01
CA GLU A 338 -21.82 -0.35 -3.32
C GLU A 338 -20.30 -0.32 -3.55
N HIS A 339 -19.67 -1.15 -4.37
CA HIS A 339 -18.20 -1.12 -4.46
C HIS A 339 -17.69 0.18 -5.14
N PRO A 340 -16.74 0.95 -4.54
CA PRO A 340 -16.20 2.17 -5.12
C PRO A 340 -15.13 1.88 -6.17
N PHE A 341 -15.20 2.61 -7.26
CA PHE A 341 -14.18 2.73 -8.29
C PHE A 341 -13.66 4.15 -8.32
N PHE A 342 -12.36 4.28 -8.53
CA PHE A 342 -11.72 5.56 -8.75
C PHE A 342 -11.90 6.00 -10.20
N VAL A 343 -12.31 7.24 -10.43
CA VAL A 343 -12.41 7.85 -11.77
C VAL A 343 -11.68 9.20 -11.80
N MET A 344 -11.15 9.59 -12.96
CA MET A 344 -10.57 10.92 -13.14
C MET A 344 -11.67 11.98 -13.21
N ASP A 345 -11.48 13.06 -12.47
CA ASP A 345 -12.28 14.28 -12.54
C ASP A 345 -11.35 15.49 -12.63
N ASN A 346 -11.23 16.03 -13.84
CA ASN A 346 -10.38 17.15 -14.20
C ASN A 346 -8.88 16.90 -13.98
N SER A 347 -8.38 17.05 -12.75
CA SER A 347 -7.00 16.69 -12.38
C SER A 347 -6.93 15.77 -11.16
N ASN A 348 -8.06 15.52 -10.51
CA ASN A 348 -8.19 14.75 -9.28
C ASN A 348 -8.81 13.38 -9.56
N ILE A 349 -8.68 12.48 -8.60
CA ILE A 349 -9.39 11.20 -8.62
C ILE A 349 -10.54 11.31 -7.64
N LYS A 350 -11.73 10.91 -8.07
CA LYS A 350 -12.93 10.79 -7.22
C LYS A 350 -13.41 9.35 -7.19
N GLU A 351 -14.21 9.02 -6.19
CA GLU A 351 -14.87 7.72 -6.10
C GLU A 351 -16.28 7.78 -6.71
N ILE A 352 -16.60 6.81 -7.55
CA ILE A 352 -17.95 6.51 -8.04
C ILE A 352 -18.23 5.05 -7.68
N ARG A 353 -19.47 4.67 -7.35
CA ARG A 353 -19.76 3.25 -7.10
C ARG A 353 -20.20 2.50 -8.32
N ALA A 354 -20.08 1.18 -8.24
CA ALA A 354 -20.55 0.22 -9.23
C ALA A 354 -21.94 0.52 -9.79
N ASP A 355 -22.91 0.84 -8.94
CA ASP A 355 -24.30 1.13 -9.35
C ASP A 355 -24.52 2.52 -9.96
N ASN A 356 -23.55 3.38 -9.77
CA ASN A 356 -23.54 4.76 -10.21
C ASN A 356 -22.59 5.00 -11.38
N LEU A 357 -21.76 4.01 -11.70
CA LEU A 357 -20.97 3.97 -12.92
C LEU A 357 -21.92 3.88 -14.10
N LYS A 358 -21.54 4.55 -15.18
CA LYS A 358 -22.21 4.47 -16.46
C LYS A 358 -21.27 3.81 -17.47
N GLU A 359 -21.85 3.27 -18.52
CA GLU A 359 -21.06 2.97 -19.71
C GLU A 359 -20.35 4.26 -20.17
N GLU A 360 -19.15 4.11 -20.73
CA GLU A 360 -18.22 5.19 -21.09
C GLU A 360 -17.53 5.90 -19.90
N ASP A 361 -17.88 5.62 -18.64
CA ASP A 361 -17.07 6.06 -17.50
C ASP A 361 -15.70 5.37 -17.52
N TYR A 362 -14.68 6.04 -16.97
CA TYR A 362 -13.33 5.49 -16.95
C TYR A 362 -12.86 5.19 -15.52
N ILE A 363 -12.67 3.90 -15.22
CA ILE A 363 -12.20 3.44 -13.91
C ILE A 363 -10.67 3.32 -13.87
N CYS A 364 -10.07 3.61 -12.72
CA CYS A 364 -8.63 3.48 -12.51
C CYS A 364 -8.24 2.01 -12.40
N CYS A 365 -7.26 1.65 -13.20
CA CYS A 365 -6.58 0.37 -13.20
C CYS A 365 -5.07 0.60 -13.11
N ALA A 366 -4.31 -0.45 -12.84
CA ALA A 366 -2.87 -0.46 -12.92
C ALA A 366 -2.42 -0.34 -14.38
N ARG A 367 -1.46 0.54 -14.63
CA ARG A 367 -0.69 0.63 -15.88
C ARG A 367 0.51 -0.32 -15.85
N GLU A 368 1.14 -0.41 -14.69
CA GLU A 368 2.26 -1.29 -14.40
C GLU A 368 2.19 -1.74 -12.94
N ILE A 369 2.62 -2.96 -12.66
CA ILE A 369 2.76 -3.46 -11.28
C ILE A 369 4.25 -3.60 -10.96
N PRO A 370 4.78 -2.83 -9.99
CA PRO A 370 6.18 -2.89 -9.63
C PRO A 370 6.49 -4.22 -8.94
N PHE A 371 7.08 -5.13 -9.70
CA PHE A 371 7.37 -6.48 -9.27
C PHE A 371 8.85 -6.83 -9.45
N ILE A 372 9.52 -7.14 -8.34
CA ILE A 372 10.94 -7.52 -8.31
C ILE A 372 11.10 -9.04 -8.57
N GLY A 373 10.18 -9.86 -8.05
CA GLY A 373 10.25 -11.31 -8.09
C GLY A 373 11.33 -11.93 -7.18
N LYS A 374 11.21 -13.24 -6.94
CA LYS A 374 12.14 -14.02 -6.10
C LYS A 374 12.89 -15.07 -6.91
N VAL A 375 14.00 -15.57 -6.36
CA VAL A 375 14.67 -16.75 -6.93
C VAL A 375 13.99 -18.00 -6.38
N ASN A 376 13.26 -18.71 -7.24
CA ASN A 376 12.57 -19.93 -6.84
C ASN A 376 13.49 -21.15 -6.99
N LYS A 377 13.76 -21.84 -5.89
CA LYS A 377 14.46 -23.14 -5.87
C LYS A 377 13.51 -24.27 -6.23
N ILE A 378 14.02 -25.29 -6.92
CA ILE A 378 13.28 -26.53 -7.18
C ILE A 378 13.42 -27.44 -5.96
N ASN A 379 12.29 -27.81 -5.36
CA ASN A 379 12.27 -28.69 -4.20
C ASN A 379 11.16 -29.73 -4.31
N LEU A 380 11.55 -30.95 -4.70
CA LEU A 380 10.60 -32.03 -4.95
C LEU A 380 9.85 -32.48 -3.69
N LEU A 381 10.51 -32.50 -2.52
CA LEU A 381 9.85 -32.94 -1.29
C LEU A 381 8.94 -31.86 -0.70
N HIS A 382 9.16 -30.58 -1.04
CA HIS A 382 8.22 -29.52 -0.73
C HIS A 382 6.95 -29.60 -1.60
N LYS A 383 7.11 -29.78 -2.92
CA LYS A 383 5.97 -29.69 -3.86
C LYS A 383 5.25 -31.02 -4.10
N ILE A 384 5.98 -32.12 -4.20
CA ILE A 384 5.45 -33.45 -4.51
C ILE A 384 5.92 -34.53 -3.50
N PRO A 385 5.78 -34.31 -2.18
CA PRO A 385 6.25 -35.25 -1.15
C PRO A 385 5.70 -36.67 -1.32
N ASN A 386 4.45 -36.78 -1.75
CA ASN A 386 3.74 -38.07 -1.86
C ASN A 386 3.95 -38.81 -3.18
N ASN A 387 4.93 -38.40 -4.00
CA ASN A 387 5.14 -39.02 -5.31
C ASN A 387 5.68 -40.45 -5.20
N LYS A 388 4.96 -41.41 -5.81
CA LYS A 388 5.34 -42.85 -5.82
C LYS A 388 6.14 -43.28 -7.06
N LYS A 389 6.35 -42.37 -8.03
CA LYS A 389 6.89 -42.69 -9.36
C LYS A 389 8.35 -42.26 -9.54
N LEU A 390 8.78 -41.23 -8.80
CA LEU A 390 10.15 -40.74 -8.79
C LEU A 390 10.94 -41.34 -7.63
N TYR A 391 12.17 -41.75 -7.94
CA TYR A 391 13.04 -42.49 -7.05
C TYR A 391 14.43 -41.84 -6.95
N VAL A 392 15.00 -41.88 -5.75
CA VAL A 392 16.31 -41.30 -5.39
C VAL A 392 17.15 -42.29 -4.59
N LYS A 393 18.45 -42.01 -4.44
CA LYS A 393 19.37 -42.76 -3.58
C LYS A 393 19.65 -41.97 -2.31
N ILE A 394 19.48 -42.61 -1.14
CA ILE A 394 19.69 -41.96 0.15
C ILE A 394 21.13 -41.45 0.35
N PRO A 395 22.19 -42.22 0.03
CA PRO A 395 23.57 -41.74 0.24
C PRO A 395 23.96 -40.53 -0.63
N GLU A 396 23.20 -40.26 -1.70
CA GLU A 396 23.45 -39.10 -2.57
C GLU A 396 22.81 -37.81 -2.02
N ILE A 397 21.96 -37.90 -0.98
CA ILE A 397 21.13 -36.77 -0.51
C ILE A 397 21.14 -36.55 1.01
N LEU A 398 21.40 -37.58 1.82
CA LEU A 398 21.53 -37.48 3.29
C LEU A 398 22.99 -37.53 3.72
N ASN A 399 23.31 -36.84 4.81
CA ASN A 399 24.62 -36.94 5.46
C ASN A 399 24.64 -38.09 6.49
N GLU A 400 25.82 -38.44 7.00
CA GLU A 400 25.99 -39.55 7.94
C GLU A 400 25.20 -39.34 9.25
N GLU A 401 25.11 -38.11 9.76
CA GLU A 401 24.33 -37.78 10.96
C GLU A 401 22.83 -38.05 10.76
N GLU A 402 22.27 -37.65 9.62
CA GLU A 402 20.87 -37.89 9.26
C GLU A 402 20.59 -39.39 9.07
N ILE A 403 21.53 -40.13 8.45
CA ILE A 403 21.42 -41.58 8.30
C ILE A 403 21.45 -42.28 9.66
N GLN A 404 22.34 -41.86 10.56
CA GLN A 404 22.41 -42.41 11.91
C GLN A 404 21.13 -42.13 12.70
N ARG A 405 20.61 -40.91 12.63
CA ARG A 405 19.33 -40.55 13.26
C ARG A 405 18.16 -41.41 12.80
N ILE A 406 18.11 -41.77 11.51
CA ILE A 406 17.10 -42.71 10.99
C ILE A 406 17.30 -44.12 11.57
N ARG A 407 18.54 -44.59 11.73
CA ARG A 407 18.83 -45.90 12.34
C ARG A 407 18.43 -45.94 13.81
N ASP A 408 18.69 -44.87 14.55
CA ASP A 408 18.42 -44.78 16.00
C ASP A 408 16.91 -44.88 16.31
N LYS A 409 16.06 -44.42 15.38
CA LYS A 409 14.60 -44.51 15.51
C LYS A 409 14.05 -45.94 15.39
N LYS A 410 14.86 -46.92 14.98
CA LYS A 410 14.49 -48.35 14.85
C LYS A 410 13.14 -48.56 14.14
N LEU A 411 12.91 -47.81 13.06
CA LEU A 411 11.67 -47.87 12.31
C LEU A 411 11.44 -49.28 11.74
N LYS A 412 10.26 -49.88 11.99
CA LYS A 412 9.87 -51.20 11.48
C LYS A 412 9.44 -51.13 10.01
N ILE A 413 10.32 -50.60 9.14
CA ILE A 413 10.06 -50.45 7.71
C ILE A 413 10.88 -51.48 6.91
N ILE A 414 10.18 -52.29 6.13
CA ILE A 414 10.78 -53.31 5.26
C ILE A 414 11.75 -52.64 4.27
N LYS A 415 12.98 -53.14 4.17
CA LYS A 415 14.08 -52.69 3.28
C LYS A 415 14.77 -51.37 3.68
N ILE A 416 14.51 -50.82 4.87
CA ILE A 416 15.14 -49.58 5.32
C ILE A 416 16.68 -49.62 5.24
N ASN A 417 17.29 -50.72 5.69
CA ASN A 417 18.75 -50.88 5.64
C ASN A 417 19.31 -50.91 4.21
N GLU A 418 18.58 -51.49 3.26
CA GLU A 418 18.99 -51.50 1.85
C GLU A 418 18.86 -50.13 1.19
N TRP A 419 17.91 -49.30 1.62
CA TRP A 419 17.80 -47.91 1.17
C TRP A 419 18.90 -47.04 1.76
N LEU A 420 19.15 -47.14 3.08
CA LEU A 420 20.19 -46.39 3.77
C LEU A 420 21.58 -46.69 3.23
N SER A 421 21.86 -47.96 2.89
CA SER A 421 23.14 -48.36 2.29
C SER A 421 23.27 -48.03 0.79
N GLY A 422 22.24 -47.44 0.16
CA GLY A 422 22.21 -47.14 -1.27
C GLY A 422 22.11 -48.35 -2.21
N LYS A 423 21.89 -49.57 -1.68
CA LYS A 423 21.68 -50.79 -2.48
C LYS A 423 20.38 -50.71 -3.28
N ARG A 424 19.35 -50.05 -2.74
CA ARG A 424 18.07 -49.80 -3.42
C ARG A 424 17.72 -48.32 -3.46
N TYR A 425 17.05 -47.92 -4.54
CA TYR A 425 16.43 -46.61 -4.62
C TYR A 425 15.12 -46.58 -3.80
N ILE A 426 14.78 -45.41 -3.29
CA ILE A 426 13.57 -45.14 -2.52
C ILE A 426 12.68 -44.14 -3.27
N SER A 427 11.34 -44.30 -3.19
CA SER A 427 10.40 -43.33 -3.76
C SER A 427 10.34 -42.05 -2.91
N LEU A 428 9.96 -40.92 -3.52
CA LEU A 428 9.81 -39.66 -2.76
C LEU A 428 8.81 -39.79 -1.60
N LYS A 429 7.69 -40.52 -1.78
CA LYS A 429 6.73 -40.82 -0.71
C LYS A 429 7.38 -41.52 0.48
N ASN A 430 8.06 -42.63 0.24
CA ASN A 430 8.65 -43.42 1.31
C ASN A 430 9.81 -42.66 1.98
N LEU A 431 10.56 -41.87 1.20
CA LEU A 431 11.58 -40.99 1.75
C LEU A 431 10.97 -39.95 2.68
N THR A 432 9.91 -39.26 2.26
CA THR A 432 9.21 -38.27 3.09
C THR A 432 8.72 -38.89 4.40
N GLU A 433 8.11 -40.09 4.33
CA GLU A 433 7.65 -40.83 5.51
C GLU A 433 8.80 -41.15 6.49
N ILE A 434 9.95 -41.60 5.99
CA ILE A 434 11.13 -41.89 6.82
C ILE A 434 11.68 -40.61 7.46
N LEU A 435 11.76 -39.52 6.70
CA LEU A 435 12.29 -38.24 7.19
C LEU A 435 11.41 -37.66 8.30
N VAL A 436 10.09 -37.60 8.07
CA VAL A 436 9.12 -37.14 9.07
C VAL A 436 9.15 -38.02 10.31
N SER A 437 9.18 -39.35 10.16
CA SER A 437 9.24 -40.29 11.28
C SER A 437 10.56 -40.23 12.06
N SER A 438 11.59 -39.60 11.49
CA SER A 438 12.92 -39.45 12.09
C SER A 438 13.21 -38.02 12.57
N ASP A 439 12.21 -37.15 12.58
CA ASP A 439 12.32 -35.72 12.93
C ASP A 439 13.33 -34.96 12.05
N ILE A 440 13.47 -35.36 10.78
CA ILE A 440 14.31 -34.70 9.79
C ILE A 440 13.41 -33.91 8.86
N ASN A 441 13.71 -32.63 8.66
CA ASN A 441 12.90 -31.75 7.82
C ASN A 441 12.98 -32.15 6.33
N PRO A 442 11.89 -32.65 5.70
CA PRO A 442 11.91 -33.07 4.31
C PRO A 442 12.23 -31.95 3.32
N ILE A 443 11.88 -30.70 3.64
CA ILE A 443 12.14 -29.54 2.78
C ILE A 443 13.66 -29.34 2.64
N LYS A 444 14.42 -29.42 3.73
CA LYS A 444 15.90 -29.29 3.68
C LYS A 444 16.55 -30.40 2.86
N VAL A 445 16.05 -31.63 2.98
CA VAL A 445 16.54 -32.77 2.18
C VAL A 445 16.17 -32.62 0.71
N GLY A 446 14.96 -32.16 0.43
CA GLY A 446 14.46 -31.97 -0.93
C GLY A 446 15.29 -30.98 -1.75
N GLU A 447 15.89 -29.98 -1.11
CA GLU A 447 16.83 -29.05 -1.75
C GLU A 447 18.12 -29.73 -2.23
N ARG A 448 18.48 -30.92 -1.74
CA ARG A 448 19.69 -31.67 -2.13
C ARG A 448 19.45 -32.67 -3.26
N ILE A 449 18.19 -32.94 -3.62
CA ILE A 449 17.87 -33.87 -4.70
C ILE A 449 18.28 -33.26 -6.04
N ARG A 450 19.23 -33.89 -6.72
CA ARG A 450 19.75 -33.45 -8.04
C ARG A 450 19.48 -34.44 -9.16
N VAL A 451 19.21 -35.69 -8.83
CA VAL A 451 19.02 -36.75 -9.81
C VAL A 451 17.85 -37.61 -9.38
N VAL A 452 16.95 -37.90 -10.32
CA VAL A 452 15.84 -38.83 -10.13
C VAL A 452 15.81 -39.88 -11.22
N LYS A 453 15.17 -41.00 -10.94
CA LYS A 453 14.84 -42.01 -11.95
C LYS A 453 13.43 -42.55 -11.74
N PRO A 454 12.81 -43.18 -12.76
CA PRO A 454 11.55 -43.88 -12.58
C PRO A 454 11.78 -45.29 -12.00
N LYS A 455 10.69 -45.95 -11.57
CA LYS A 455 10.75 -47.34 -11.09
C LYS A 455 11.21 -48.32 -12.18
N SER A 456 10.63 -48.19 -13.38
CA SER A 456 10.72 -49.15 -14.49
C SER A 456 11.90 -48.95 -15.44
N SER A 457 12.74 -47.93 -15.23
CA SER A 457 13.91 -47.66 -16.09
C SER A 457 15.14 -47.28 -15.27
N SER A 458 16.32 -47.55 -15.82
CA SER A 458 17.62 -47.12 -15.30
C SER A 458 17.98 -45.68 -15.72
N LYS A 459 17.27 -45.10 -16.70
CA LYS A 459 17.58 -43.77 -17.24
C LYS A 459 17.35 -42.70 -16.17
N LYS A 460 18.44 -42.05 -15.75
CA LYS A 460 18.46 -40.97 -14.77
C LYS A 460 18.12 -39.63 -15.44
N VAL A 461 17.57 -38.70 -14.67
CA VAL A 461 17.25 -37.34 -15.08
C VAL A 461 17.83 -36.38 -14.06
N SER A 462 18.65 -35.43 -14.53
CA SER A 462 19.17 -34.34 -13.71
C SER A 462 18.07 -33.32 -13.43
N ILE A 463 18.08 -32.71 -12.26
CA ILE A 463 17.10 -31.71 -11.83
C ILE A 463 17.80 -30.36 -11.64
N PRO A 464 17.34 -29.29 -12.32
CA PRO A 464 17.84 -27.94 -12.09
C PRO A 464 17.66 -27.49 -10.63
N ILE A 465 18.53 -26.62 -10.15
CA ILE A 465 18.49 -26.14 -8.74
C ILE A 465 17.44 -25.04 -8.57
N VAL A 466 17.31 -24.16 -9.57
CA VAL A 466 16.45 -22.97 -9.54
C VAL A 466 15.68 -22.85 -10.85
N PHE A 467 14.61 -22.06 -10.83
CA PHE A 467 13.90 -21.64 -12.03
C PHE A 467 14.74 -20.62 -12.81
N THR A 468 15.56 -21.12 -13.73
CA THR A 468 16.37 -20.32 -14.67
C THR A 468 15.54 -19.88 -15.88
N PRO A 469 15.93 -18.80 -16.60
CA PRO A 469 15.31 -18.41 -17.86
C PRO A 469 15.19 -19.56 -18.89
N GLU A 470 16.19 -20.44 -19.01
CA GLU A 470 16.22 -21.58 -19.93
C GLU A 470 15.18 -22.65 -19.57
N LEU A 471 15.04 -22.95 -18.28
CA LEU A 471 13.99 -23.85 -17.80
C LEU A 471 12.60 -23.26 -18.06
N SER A 472 12.45 -21.96 -17.82
CA SER A 472 11.19 -21.23 -18.07
C SER A 472 10.82 -21.23 -19.56
N GLU A 473 11.81 -21.01 -20.44
CA GLU A 473 11.67 -21.10 -21.90
C GLU A 473 11.22 -22.50 -22.32
N LEU A 474 11.87 -23.54 -21.79
CA LEU A 474 11.49 -24.92 -22.10
C LEU A 474 10.07 -25.23 -21.62
N ILE A 475 9.69 -24.83 -20.41
CA ILE A 475 8.32 -25.01 -19.90
C ILE A 475 7.34 -24.30 -20.82
N GLY A 476 7.62 -23.05 -21.24
CA GLY A 476 6.77 -22.30 -22.17
C GLY A 476 6.54 -23.00 -23.51
N TYR A 477 7.60 -23.55 -24.12
CA TYR A 477 7.46 -24.33 -25.36
C TYR A 477 6.63 -25.60 -25.18
N ILE A 478 6.78 -26.29 -24.05
CA ILE A 478 5.97 -27.49 -23.77
C ILE A 478 4.52 -27.11 -23.44
N THR A 479 4.29 -25.95 -22.82
CA THR A 479 2.96 -25.41 -22.53
C THR A 479 2.20 -25.01 -23.81
N GLY A 480 2.90 -24.49 -24.83
CA GLY A 480 2.33 -24.16 -26.16
C GLY A 480 2.19 -25.39 -27.07
N ASP A 481 3.20 -25.65 -27.91
CA ASP A 481 3.17 -26.72 -28.92
C ASP A 481 3.58 -28.11 -28.38
N GLY A 482 3.79 -28.26 -27.07
CA GLY A 482 4.23 -29.51 -26.46
C GLY A 482 3.12 -30.54 -26.26
N HIS A 483 3.49 -31.82 -26.30
CA HIS A 483 2.59 -32.92 -25.97
C HIS A 483 3.23 -33.95 -25.04
N ILE A 484 2.52 -34.27 -23.95
CA ILE A 484 2.88 -35.38 -23.06
C ILE A 484 1.95 -36.56 -23.37
N HIS A 485 2.53 -37.61 -23.97
CA HIS A 485 1.77 -38.76 -24.49
C HIS A 485 1.19 -39.63 -23.36
N LYS A 486 -0.04 -40.12 -23.54
CA LYS A 486 -0.77 -40.94 -22.53
C LYS A 486 -0.01 -42.21 -22.12
N GLY A 487 0.81 -42.78 -23.01
CA GLY A 487 1.68 -43.92 -22.73
C GLY A 487 2.77 -43.64 -21.66
N GLY A 488 2.93 -42.39 -21.23
CA GLY A 488 3.69 -42.04 -20.02
C GLY A 488 5.21 -42.03 -20.15
N LEU A 489 5.74 -42.18 -21.37
CA LEU A 489 7.18 -42.28 -21.62
C LEU A 489 7.76 -41.14 -22.46
N VAL A 490 6.93 -40.31 -23.09
CA VAL A 490 7.38 -39.39 -24.14
C VAL A 490 6.83 -37.99 -23.95
N VAL A 491 7.74 -37.01 -23.99
CA VAL A 491 7.44 -35.60 -24.21
C VAL A 491 7.80 -35.29 -25.66
N SER A 492 6.92 -34.64 -26.40
CA SER A 492 7.19 -34.22 -27.77
C SER A 492 6.91 -32.74 -28.00
N PHE A 493 7.61 -32.15 -28.95
CA PHE A 493 7.36 -30.79 -29.42
C PHE A 493 7.33 -30.79 -30.95
N THR A 494 6.22 -30.34 -31.53
CA THR A 494 5.98 -30.36 -32.97
C THR A 494 6.04 -28.94 -33.51
N ASN A 495 6.99 -28.66 -34.41
CA ASN A 495 7.09 -27.33 -35.02
C ASN A 495 7.86 -27.42 -36.35
N SER A 496 7.43 -26.67 -37.36
CA SER A 496 8.06 -26.68 -38.68
C SER A 496 9.42 -25.98 -38.72
N ASP A 497 9.72 -25.10 -37.77
CA ASP A 497 10.99 -24.37 -37.72
C ASP A 497 12.14 -25.24 -37.16
N PRO A 498 13.21 -25.50 -37.94
CA PRO A 498 14.33 -26.33 -37.51
C PRO A 498 15.19 -25.69 -36.42
N TYR A 499 15.24 -24.36 -36.34
CA TYR A 499 15.99 -23.66 -35.30
C TYR A 499 15.34 -23.85 -33.92
N LEU A 500 14.01 -23.72 -33.83
CA LEU A 500 13.25 -23.97 -32.60
C LEU A 500 13.38 -25.44 -32.15
N ARG A 501 13.29 -26.40 -33.08
CA ARG A 501 13.50 -27.83 -32.76
C ARG A 501 14.91 -28.10 -32.23
N LYS A 502 15.94 -27.49 -32.82
CA LYS A 502 17.33 -27.58 -32.34
C LYS A 502 17.50 -26.92 -30.98
N ARG A 503 16.88 -25.75 -30.76
CA ARG A 503 16.90 -25.03 -29.47
C ARG A 503 16.32 -25.89 -28.34
N ILE A 504 15.15 -26.48 -28.55
CA ILE A 504 14.50 -27.35 -27.54
C ILE A 504 15.31 -28.61 -27.27
N SER A 505 15.88 -29.22 -28.31
CA SER A 505 16.80 -30.36 -28.15
C SER A 505 18.00 -30.01 -27.26
N ASN A 506 18.59 -28.83 -27.44
CA ASN A 506 19.66 -28.34 -26.59
C ASN A 506 19.19 -28.05 -25.16
N LEU A 507 18.00 -27.47 -24.97
CA LEU A 507 17.43 -27.22 -23.65
C LEU A 507 17.24 -28.54 -22.87
N PHE A 508 16.68 -29.58 -23.48
CA PHE A 508 16.54 -30.89 -22.83
C PHE A 508 17.89 -31.53 -22.48
N LYS A 509 18.88 -31.41 -23.36
CA LYS A 509 20.25 -31.90 -23.10
C LYS A 509 20.90 -31.16 -21.93
N ASN A 510 20.84 -29.83 -21.93
CA ASN A 510 21.53 -29.00 -20.94
C ASN A 510 20.85 -29.04 -19.56
N LEU A 511 19.51 -29.01 -19.50
CA LEU A 511 18.77 -28.95 -18.24
C LEU A 511 18.61 -30.33 -17.59
N PHE A 512 18.36 -31.36 -18.41
CA PHE A 512 17.95 -32.67 -17.91
C PHE A 512 18.93 -33.81 -18.26
N GLY A 513 19.96 -33.54 -19.07
CA GLY A 513 20.91 -34.56 -19.55
C GLY A 513 20.28 -35.53 -20.55
N LEU A 514 19.20 -35.14 -21.22
CA LEU A 514 18.43 -36.03 -22.08
C LEU A 514 18.64 -35.71 -23.56
N SER A 515 18.99 -36.72 -24.35
CA SER A 515 18.97 -36.63 -25.81
C SER A 515 17.53 -36.70 -26.34
N SER A 516 17.28 -35.95 -27.41
CA SER A 516 16.06 -35.97 -28.20
C SER A 516 16.27 -36.69 -29.53
N LYS A 517 15.18 -37.10 -30.18
CA LYS A 517 15.14 -37.58 -31.56
C LYS A 517 14.25 -36.65 -32.37
N ASP A 518 14.77 -36.06 -33.43
CA ASP A 518 13.96 -35.31 -34.40
C ASP A 518 13.45 -36.31 -35.45
N ILE A 519 12.12 -36.40 -35.60
CA ILE A 519 11.47 -37.39 -36.45
C ILE A 519 10.39 -36.68 -37.27
N LYS A 520 10.32 -36.98 -38.57
CA LYS A 520 9.20 -36.60 -39.44
C LYS A 520 8.25 -37.79 -39.60
N PRO A 521 7.09 -37.82 -38.91
CA PRO A 521 6.20 -38.98 -38.97
C PRO A 521 5.33 -38.92 -40.24
N GLY A 522 5.80 -39.49 -41.35
CA GLY A 522 5.12 -39.46 -42.65
C GLY A 522 4.98 -38.03 -43.19
N ASP A 523 3.78 -37.62 -43.61
CA ASP A 523 3.48 -36.27 -44.11
C ASP A 523 3.25 -35.21 -43.01
N ARG A 524 3.47 -35.58 -41.74
CA ARG A 524 3.26 -34.66 -40.61
C ARG A 524 4.46 -33.76 -40.37
N THR A 525 4.22 -32.66 -39.67
CA THR A 525 5.25 -31.72 -39.22
C THR A 525 6.32 -32.43 -38.38
N GLU A 526 7.58 -32.05 -38.61
CA GLU A 526 8.74 -32.56 -37.87
C GLU A 526 8.57 -32.32 -36.37
N THR A 527 8.97 -33.33 -35.58
CA THR A 527 8.67 -33.40 -34.15
C THR A 527 9.88 -33.91 -33.38
N VAL A 528 10.24 -33.16 -32.33
CA VAL A 528 11.27 -33.53 -31.36
C VAL A 528 10.64 -34.45 -30.32
N PHE A 529 11.18 -35.65 -30.15
CA PHE A 529 10.74 -36.64 -29.15
C PHE A 529 11.80 -36.86 -28.08
N VAL A 530 11.38 -36.79 -26.81
CA VAL A 530 12.21 -37.09 -25.64
C VAL A 530 11.60 -38.23 -24.85
N TYR A 531 12.28 -39.37 -24.85
CA TYR A 531 11.85 -40.59 -24.17
C TYR A 531 12.42 -40.64 -22.74
N SER A 532 11.58 -40.31 -21.75
CA SER A 532 11.89 -40.41 -20.32
C SER A 532 10.63 -40.38 -19.44
N ALA A 533 10.36 -41.48 -18.73
CA ALA A 533 9.24 -41.55 -17.79
C ALA A 533 9.41 -40.61 -16.58
N ALA A 534 10.65 -40.42 -16.10
CA ALA A 534 10.92 -39.48 -15.01
C ALA A 534 10.67 -38.03 -15.44
N LEU A 535 11.04 -37.66 -16.66
CA LEU A 535 10.76 -36.33 -17.21
C LEU A 535 9.26 -36.09 -17.31
N VAL A 536 8.50 -37.07 -17.83
CA VAL A 536 7.03 -36.99 -17.89
C VAL A 536 6.44 -36.74 -16.51
N ASN A 537 6.87 -37.47 -15.48
CA ASN A 537 6.36 -37.28 -14.13
C ASN A 537 6.78 -35.92 -13.53
N LEU A 538 7.98 -35.40 -13.83
CA LEU A 538 8.38 -34.06 -13.40
C LEU A 538 7.51 -32.98 -14.04
N PHE A 539 7.30 -33.05 -15.36
CA PHE A 539 6.46 -32.09 -16.06
C PHE A 539 5.01 -32.13 -15.57
N THR A 540 4.45 -33.32 -15.34
CA THR A 540 3.04 -33.43 -14.93
C THR A 540 2.81 -33.15 -13.46
N ASP A 541 3.68 -33.67 -12.58
CA ASP A 541 3.44 -33.64 -11.15
C ASP A 541 4.07 -32.39 -10.49
N TYR A 542 5.18 -31.86 -11.04
CA TYR A 542 5.88 -30.69 -10.46
C TYR A 542 5.65 -29.39 -11.24
N PHE A 543 5.87 -29.40 -12.56
CA PHE A 543 5.70 -28.20 -13.40
C PHE A 543 4.23 -27.97 -13.82
N GLU A 544 3.34 -28.90 -13.46
CA GLU A 544 1.89 -28.82 -13.69
C GLU A 544 1.50 -28.76 -15.17
N VAL A 545 2.33 -29.32 -16.04
CA VAL A 545 2.09 -29.47 -17.47
C VAL A 545 1.27 -30.73 -17.72
N GLN A 546 0.05 -30.56 -18.22
CA GLN A 546 -0.96 -31.63 -18.28
C GLN A 546 -0.68 -32.70 -19.34
N LYS A 547 -1.22 -33.92 -19.12
CA LYS A 547 -1.16 -35.03 -20.11
C LYS A 547 -2.30 -34.95 -21.13
N GLY A 548 -2.01 -35.26 -22.40
CA GLY A 548 -3.02 -35.41 -23.44
C GLY A 548 -3.63 -34.10 -23.98
N LYS A 549 -4.78 -34.20 -24.67
CA LYS A 549 -5.49 -33.06 -25.29
C LYS A 549 -6.45 -32.39 -24.30
N LYS A 550 -5.93 -31.52 -23.42
CA LYS A 550 -6.78 -30.65 -22.58
C LYS A 550 -6.21 -29.24 -22.50
N SER A 551 -6.12 -28.58 -23.66
CA SER A 551 -5.59 -27.22 -23.81
C SER A 551 -6.33 -26.18 -22.94
N ASN A 552 -7.56 -26.47 -22.52
CA ASN A 552 -8.42 -25.58 -21.73
C ASN A 552 -8.07 -25.49 -20.23
N ILE A 553 -7.25 -26.40 -19.69
CA ILE A 553 -6.87 -26.42 -18.26
C ILE A 553 -5.38 -26.13 -18.03
N VAL A 554 -4.66 -25.76 -19.09
CA VAL A 554 -3.23 -25.44 -19.03
C VAL A 554 -3.03 -24.15 -18.23
N LYS A 555 -1.96 -24.05 -17.44
CA LYS A 555 -1.62 -22.86 -16.65
C LYS A 555 -0.11 -22.73 -16.49
N ALA A 556 0.37 -21.52 -16.22
CA ALA A 556 1.73 -21.28 -15.78
C ALA A 556 1.89 -21.73 -14.31
N THR A 557 3.07 -22.25 -13.99
CA THR A 557 3.38 -22.67 -12.61
C THR A 557 3.59 -21.45 -11.71
N THR A 558 3.17 -21.51 -10.44
CA THR A 558 3.30 -20.42 -9.46
C THR A 558 4.75 -19.93 -9.29
N GLU A 559 5.73 -20.82 -9.42
CA GLU A 559 7.14 -20.47 -9.38
C GLU A 559 7.53 -19.53 -10.53
N ILE A 560 6.97 -19.69 -11.73
CA ILE A 560 7.20 -18.74 -12.83
C ILE A 560 6.54 -17.39 -12.48
N LEU A 561 5.29 -17.42 -12.01
CA LEU A 561 4.54 -16.21 -11.62
C LEU A 561 5.18 -15.42 -10.49
N THR A 562 5.98 -16.05 -9.63
CA THR A 562 6.66 -15.35 -8.53
C THR A 562 8.15 -15.09 -8.82
N SER A 563 8.70 -15.63 -9.90
CA SER A 563 10.11 -15.47 -10.26
C SER A 563 10.45 -14.07 -10.77
N LYS A 564 11.74 -13.74 -10.84
CA LYS A 564 12.22 -12.48 -11.44
C LYS A 564 11.73 -12.30 -12.89
N LYS A 565 11.71 -11.05 -13.35
CA LYS A 565 11.21 -10.66 -14.70
C LYS A 565 11.91 -11.42 -15.83
N GLU A 566 13.19 -11.78 -15.71
CA GLU A 566 13.92 -12.52 -16.75
C GLU A 566 13.31 -13.91 -16.98
N VAL A 567 12.98 -14.62 -15.89
CA VAL A 567 12.33 -15.95 -15.93
C VAL A 567 10.94 -15.84 -16.54
N GLN A 568 10.17 -14.83 -16.15
CA GLN A 568 8.82 -14.58 -16.67
C GLN A 568 8.85 -14.23 -18.16
N SER A 569 9.77 -13.35 -18.58
CA SER A 569 9.91 -12.95 -19.98
C SER A 569 10.27 -14.13 -20.88
N SER A 570 11.13 -15.05 -20.42
CA SER A 570 11.48 -16.26 -21.19
C SER A 570 10.31 -17.23 -21.35
N PHE A 571 9.45 -17.36 -20.33
CA PHE A 571 8.21 -18.14 -20.46
C PHE A 571 7.27 -17.52 -21.50
N ILE A 572 7.01 -16.21 -21.40
CA ILE A 572 6.14 -15.50 -22.34
C ILE A 572 6.70 -15.56 -23.76
N ARG A 573 8.01 -15.35 -23.94
CA ARG A 573 8.70 -15.42 -25.24
C ARG A 573 8.48 -16.76 -25.92
N ALA A 574 8.72 -17.86 -25.20
CA ALA A 574 8.53 -19.20 -25.73
C ALA A 574 7.06 -19.51 -26.04
N LEU A 575 6.15 -19.11 -25.17
CA LEU A 575 4.71 -19.32 -25.37
C LEU A 575 4.18 -18.53 -26.58
N PHE A 576 4.65 -17.30 -26.78
CA PHE A 576 4.27 -16.45 -27.91
C PHE A 576 4.90 -16.89 -29.23
N ASP A 577 6.09 -17.50 -29.20
CA ASP A 577 6.66 -18.17 -30.38
C ASP A 577 5.74 -19.28 -30.91
N CYS A 578 5.04 -19.99 -30.03
CA CYS A 578 4.04 -21.01 -30.41
C CYS A 578 2.70 -20.38 -30.81
N GLU A 579 2.05 -19.69 -29.86
CA GLU A 579 0.59 -19.44 -29.90
C GLU A 579 0.22 -18.03 -30.39
N SER A 580 1.21 -17.17 -30.65
CA SER A 580 0.94 -15.79 -31.07
C SER A 580 1.11 -15.56 -32.57
N SER A 581 0.46 -14.52 -33.08
CA SER A 581 0.72 -13.94 -34.39
C SER A 581 1.16 -12.48 -34.24
N ILE A 582 1.87 -11.97 -35.25
CA ILE A 582 2.23 -10.56 -35.36
C ILE A 582 2.00 -10.08 -36.79
N ASP A 583 1.28 -8.97 -36.90
CA ASP A 583 0.96 -8.29 -38.16
C ASP A 583 1.17 -6.77 -38.02
N SER A 584 0.62 -5.99 -38.96
CA SER A 584 0.70 -4.53 -38.93
C SER A 584 -0.16 -3.87 -37.86
N LEU A 585 -1.17 -4.57 -37.32
CA LEU A 585 -2.09 -4.06 -36.30
C LEU A 585 -1.54 -4.33 -34.89
N GLY A 586 -0.90 -5.47 -34.68
CA GLY A 586 -0.20 -5.76 -33.44
C GLY A 586 0.13 -7.23 -33.22
N ILE A 587 0.12 -7.64 -31.95
CA ILE A 587 0.38 -9.03 -31.54
C ILE A 587 -0.91 -9.62 -30.99
N GLU A 588 -1.28 -10.81 -31.45
CA GLU A 588 -2.44 -11.56 -30.96
C GLU A 588 -1.96 -12.89 -30.38
N PHE A 589 -2.29 -13.19 -29.13
CA PHE A 589 -2.11 -14.49 -28.47
C PHE A 589 -3.48 -15.11 -28.24
N SER A 590 -3.66 -16.39 -28.53
CA SER A 590 -4.93 -17.09 -28.27
C SER A 590 -4.69 -18.38 -27.52
N SER A 591 -5.57 -18.71 -26.57
CA SER A 591 -5.53 -19.97 -25.83
C SER A 591 -6.94 -20.40 -25.44
N SER A 592 -7.20 -21.71 -25.43
CA SER A 592 -8.46 -22.24 -24.90
C SER A 592 -8.48 -22.22 -23.37
N SER A 593 -7.33 -22.02 -22.71
CA SER A 593 -7.26 -21.88 -21.26
C SER A 593 -7.49 -20.43 -20.82
N LYS A 594 -8.57 -20.24 -20.06
CA LYS A 594 -8.87 -18.96 -19.39
C LYS A 594 -7.78 -18.60 -18.38
N GLU A 595 -7.36 -19.57 -17.55
CA GLU A 595 -6.36 -19.38 -16.50
C GLU A 595 -5.00 -18.95 -17.06
N LEU A 596 -4.50 -19.64 -18.11
CA LEU A 596 -3.23 -19.27 -18.74
C LEU A 596 -3.30 -17.88 -19.35
N THR A 597 -4.42 -17.54 -19.97
CA THR A 597 -4.62 -16.23 -20.58
C THR A 597 -4.59 -15.11 -19.53
N GLU A 598 -5.27 -15.29 -18.40
CA GLU A 598 -5.22 -14.36 -17.26
C GLU A 598 -3.79 -14.24 -16.72
N GLN A 599 -3.10 -15.35 -16.48
CA GLN A 599 -1.72 -15.35 -16.00
C GLN A 599 -0.73 -14.67 -16.96
N VAL A 600 -0.89 -14.87 -18.28
CA VAL A 600 -0.11 -14.17 -19.30
C VAL A 600 -0.35 -12.66 -19.22
N ARG A 601 -1.61 -12.23 -19.09
CA ARG A 601 -1.96 -10.82 -18.91
C ARG A 601 -1.31 -10.21 -17.66
N ASN A 602 -1.29 -10.95 -16.56
CA ASN A 602 -0.61 -10.54 -15.31
C ASN A 602 0.90 -10.39 -15.47
N ILE A 603 1.53 -11.29 -16.23
CA ILE A 603 2.94 -11.15 -16.50
C ILE A 603 3.17 -9.89 -17.34
N LEU A 604 2.38 -9.69 -18.40
CA LEU A 604 2.49 -8.55 -19.30
C LEU A 604 2.33 -7.20 -18.59
N ILE A 605 1.37 -7.06 -17.66
CA ILE A 605 1.17 -5.80 -16.92
C ILE A 605 2.38 -5.43 -16.05
N ARG A 606 3.18 -6.40 -15.59
CA ARG A 606 4.44 -6.15 -14.85
C ARG A 606 5.56 -5.57 -15.72
N PHE A 607 5.42 -5.70 -17.04
CA PHE A 607 6.26 -5.06 -18.05
C PHE A 607 5.64 -3.75 -18.57
N GLY A 608 4.57 -3.28 -17.92
CA GLY A 608 3.80 -2.11 -18.33
C GLY A 608 3.03 -2.32 -19.64
N ILE A 609 2.81 -3.57 -20.05
CA ILE A 609 2.12 -3.94 -21.29
C ILE A 609 0.65 -4.23 -20.96
N VAL A 610 -0.25 -3.32 -21.36
CA VAL A 610 -1.69 -3.50 -21.17
C VAL A 610 -2.27 -4.23 -22.39
N SER A 611 -2.80 -5.44 -22.18
CA SER A 611 -3.42 -6.27 -23.21
C SER A 611 -4.95 -6.17 -23.20
N HIS A 612 -5.56 -6.33 -24.37
CA HIS A 612 -7.01 -6.40 -24.54
C HIS A 612 -7.43 -7.86 -24.59
N THR A 613 -8.43 -8.26 -23.80
CA THR A 613 -9.00 -9.60 -23.85
C THR A 613 -10.21 -9.63 -24.79
N GLY A 614 -10.44 -10.77 -25.41
CA GLY A 614 -11.62 -11.07 -26.19
C GLY A 614 -11.80 -12.56 -26.39
N THR A 615 -12.74 -12.93 -27.25
CA THR A 615 -12.92 -14.30 -27.70
C THR A 615 -12.65 -14.41 -29.20
N LYS A 616 -12.33 -15.62 -29.65
CA LYS A 616 -12.13 -15.97 -31.06
C LYS A 616 -12.63 -17.39 -31.29
N ASP A 617 -13.62 -17.54 -32.16
CA ASP A 617 -14.13 -18.87 -32.52
C ASP A 617 -13.33 -19.44 -33.69
N ILE A 618 -12.81 -20.65 -33.50
CA ILE A 618 -12.03 -21.37 -34.51
C ILE A 618 -12.57 -22.79 -34.58
N ASN A 619 -13.09 -23.19 -35.73
CA ASN A 619 -13.60 -24.55 -36.01
C ASN A 619 -14.59 -25.06 -34.94
N GLY A 620 -15.53 -24.21 -34.52
CA GLY A 620 -16.55 -24.55 -33.51
C GLY A 620 -16.06 -24.53 -32.05
N SER A 621 -14.81 -24.11 -31.79
CA SER A 621 -14.26 -23.95 -30.44
C SER A 621 -13.94 -22.49 -30.14
N THR A 622 -14.37 -22.00 -28.96
CA THR A 622 -14.10 -20.63 -28.52
C THR A 622 -12.78 -20.55 -27.76
N TYR A 623 -11.87 -19.71 -28.25
CA TYR A 623 -10.58 -19.40 -27.63
C TYR A 623 -10.65 -18.04 -26.94
N ARG A 624 -9.90 -17.89 -25.84
CA ARG A 624 -9.62 -16.59 -25.23
C ARG A 624 -8.47 -15.96 -26.00
N ARG A 625 -8.64 -14.68 -26.35
CA ARG A 625 -7.69 -13.90 -27.12
C ARG A 625 -7.13 -12.77 -26.28
N LEU A 626 -5.82 -12.55 -26.36
CA LEU A 626 -5.12 -11.36 -25.91
C LEU A 626 -4.55 -10.61 -27.10
N SER A 627 -4.82 -9.32 -27.18
CA SER A 627 -4.31 -8.47 -28.24
C SER A 627 -3.52 -7.30 -27.68
N LEU A 628 -2.32 -7.11 -28.23
CA LEU A 628 -1.43 -5.99 -27.95
C LEU A 628 -1.47 -5.04 -29.15
N TYR A 629 -1.85 -3.80 -28.91
CA TYR A 629 -1.97 -2.78 -29.96
C TYR A 629 -1.06 -1.59 -29.70
N GLY A 630 -0.69 -0.92 -30.79
CA GLY A 630 0.02 0.35 -30.77
C GLY A 630 1.30 0.30 -29.93
N LYS A 631 1.40 1.19 -28.93
CA LYS A 631 2.60 1.29 -28.09
C LYS A 631 2.86 0.07 -27.20
N ASN A 632 1.85 -0.75 -26.92
CA ASN A 632 2.06 -2.00 -26.17
C ASN A 632 2.90 -3.02 -26.97
N VAL A 633 2.83 -2.98 -28.31
CA VAL A 633 3.71 -3.78 -29.19
C VAL A 633 5.15 -3.29 -29.10
N ILE A 634 5.35 -1.96 -29.02
CA ILE A 634 6.69 -1.38 -28.82
C ILE A 634 7.25 -1.80 -27.46
N LYS A 635 6.45 -1.72 -26.39
CA LYS A 635 6.85 -2.21 -25.06
C LYS A 635 7.15 -3.71 -25.07
N TYR A 636 6.48 -4.52 -25.89
CA TYR A 636 6.77 -5.95 -26.03
C TYR A 636 8.19 -6.24 -26.56
N LYS A 637 8.88 -5.26 -27.18
CA LYS A 637 10.29 -5.41 -27.58
C LYS A 637 11.22 -5.77 -26.42
N GLN A 638 10.87 -5.41 -25.18
CA GLN A 638 11.64 -5.83 -24.00
C GLN A 638 11.56 -7.34 -23.71
N ILE A 639 10.51 -8.01 -24.22
CA ILE A 639 10.34 -9.47 -24.14
C ILE A 639 10.88 -10.11 -25.41
N GLY A 640 10.40 -9.70 -26.58
CA GLY A 640 10.84 -10.23 -27.88
C GLY A 640 10.32 -11.63 -28.20
N PHE A 641 10.89 -12.24 -29.25
CA PHE A 641 10.61 -13.58 -29.77
C PHE A 641 11.93 -14.33 -30.01
N ASN A 642 11.97 -15.66 -29.81
CA ASN A 642 13.11 -16.44 -30.29
C ASN A 642 12.91 -16.84 -31.77
N PHE A 643 11.67 -16.92 -32.24
CA PHE A 643 11.40 -17.22 -33.64
C PHE A 643 11.77 -16.03 -34.52
N ILE A 644 12.82 -16.20 -35.31
CA ILE A 644 13.50 -15.13 -36.07
C ILE A 644 12.54 -14.35 -36.96
N GLN A 645 11.56 -15.01 -37.59
CA GLN A 645 10.60 -14.34 -38.47
C GLN A 645 9.66 -13.40 -37.69
N LYS A 646 9.17 -13.83 -36.52
CA LYS A 646 8.36 -12.97 -35.61
C LYS A 646 9.20 -11.83 -35.05
N GLN A 647 10.44 -12.09 -34.66
CA GLN A 647 11.36 -11.06 -34.17
C GLN A 647 11.61 -9.98 -35.24
N LYS A 648 11.90 -10.37 -36.50
CA LYS A 648 12.06 -9.42 -37.60
C LYS A 648 10.81 -8.56 -37.84
N LYS A 649 9.62 -9.15 -37.73
CA LYS A 649 8.35 -8.40 -37.83
C LYS A 649 8.18 -7.42 -36.67
N LEU A 650 8.54 -7.82 -35.45
CA LEU A 650 8.52 -6.97 -34.26
C LEU A 650 9.50 -5.80 -34.38
N ASP A 651 10.73 -6.06 -34.85
CA ASP A 651 11.76 -5.03 -35.03
C ASP A 651 11.29 -3.97 -36.04
N ARG A 652 10.70 -4.41 -37.15
CA ARG A 652 10.14 -3.55 -38.21
C ARG A 652 8.80 -2.90 -37.84
N PHE A 653 8.19 -3.25 -36.71
CA PHE A 653 6.90 -2.69 -36.32
C PHE A 653 7.05 -1.18 -36.05
N ILE A 654 6.38 -0.36 -36.87
CA ILE A 654 6.32 1.09 -36.73
C ILE A 654 4.88 1.46 -36.41
N PHE A 655 4.68 2.12 -35.28
CA PHE A 655 3.39 2.65 -34.91
C PHE A 655 3.10 3.95 -35.68
N LYS A 656 2.11 3.95 -36.57
CA LYS A 656 1.79 5.06 -37.49
C LYS A 656 0.53 5.88 -37.14
N GLY A 657 -0.01 5.80 -35.92
CA GLY A 657 -1.28 6.44 -35.56
C GLY A 657 -1.35 7.03 -34.16
N HIS A 658 -2.50 7.60 -33.80
CA HIS A 658 -2.84 7.90 -32.40
C HIS A 658 -3.59 6.70 -31.83
N SER A 659 -3.12 6.12 -30.72
CA SER A 659 -3.88 5.07 -30.05
C SER A 659 -5.01 5.76 -29.31
N ASN A 660 -6.27 5.39 -29.59
CA ASN A 660 -7.40 5.77 -28.74
C ASN A 660 -7.39 4.98 -27.40
N TYR A 661 -6.33 4.21 -27.17
CA TYR A 661 -6.03 3.49 -25.94
C TYR A 661 -5.11 4.29 -25.04
N ASP A 662 -5.23 4.07 -23.74
CA ASP A 662 -4.42 4.73 -22.71
C ASP A 662 -4.61 6.27 -22.71
N VAL A 663 -5.88 6.66 -22.66
CA VAL A 663 -6.31 8.07 -22.60
C VAL A 663 -6.42 8.52 -21.14
N ILE A 664 -6.27 9.83 -20.92
CA ILE A 664 -6.52 10.48 -19.64
C ILE A 664 -7.88 11.19 -19.76
N PRO A 665 -8.94 10.65 -19.13
CA PRO A 665 -10.30 11.08 -19.36
C PRO A 665 -10.66 12.33 -18.55
N ASN A 666 -11.64 13.10 -19.04
CA ASN A 666 -12.30 14.18 -18.30
C ASN A 666 -11.38 15.32 -17.83
N ILE A 667 -10.29 15.60 -18.56
CA ILE A 667 -9.32 16.65 -18.18
C ILE A 667 -9.47 17.95 -18.98
N GLY A 668 -10.57 18.15 -19.70
CA GLY A 668 -10.75 19.28 -20.61
C GLY A 668 -10.62 20.65 -19.95
N GLY A 669 -11.32 20.85 -18.82
CA GLY A 669 -11.24 22.10 -18.05
C GLY A 669 -9.83 22.40 -17.54
N PHE A 670 -9.14 21.37 -17.04
CA PHE A 670 -7.76 21.44 -16.57
C PHE A 670 -6.82 21.77 -17.73
N MET A 671 -7.01 21.16 -18.90
CA MET A 671 -6.26 21.50 -20.10
C MET A 671 -6.52 22.94 -20.53
N GLN A 672 -7.73 23.46 -20.39
CA GLN A 672 -8.04 24.85 -20.69
C GLN A 672 -7.31 25.81 -19.75
N GLU A 673 -7.38 25.60 -18.44
CA GLU A 673 -6.65 26.40 -17.44
C GLU A 673 -5.14 26.34 -17.66
N LEU A 674 -4.61 25.13 -17.85
CA LEU A 674 -3.18 24.89 -18.09
C LEU A 674 -2.70 25.65 -19.32
N LEU A 675 -3.43 25.55 -20.45
CA LEU A 675 -3.05 26.20 -21.70
C LEU A 675 -3.24 27.72 -21.66
N ASN A 676 -4.19 28.23 -20.89
CA ASN A 676 -4.34 29.67 -20.68
C ASN A 676 -3.18 30.26 -19.86
N SER A 677 -2.63 29.49 -18.93
CA SER A 677 -1.47 29.90 -18.11
C SER A 677 -0.12 29.78 -18.84
N TYR A 678 -0.09 29.20 -20.04
CA TYR A 678 1.15 28.98 -20.78
C TYR A 678 1.71 30.29 -21.35
N LYS A 679 2.97 30.58 -21.02
CA LYS A 679 3.64 31.87 -21.34
C LYS A 679 3.89 32.11 -22.83
N TYR A 680 3.80 31.08 -23.67
CA TYR A 680 4.04 31.16 -25.11
C TYR A 680 2.80 30.79 -25.93
N THR A 681 2.88 30.97 -27.24
CA THR A 681 1.75 30.60 -28.11
C THR A 681 1.54 29.09 -28.16
N THR A 682 0.28 28.67 -28.29
CA THR A 682 -0.09 27.26 -28.46
C THR A 682 0.52 26.63 -29.71
N LYS A 683 0.87 27.42 -30.74
CA LYS A 683 1.64 26.96 -31.91
C LYS A 683 3.04 26.46 -31.52
N VAL A 684 3.73 27.18 -30.63
CA VAL A 684 5.05 26.77 -30.11
C VAL A 684 4.93 25.47 -29.32
N LEU A 685 3.89 25.36 -28.47
CA LEU A 685 3.63 24.14 -27.70
C LEU A 685 3.38 22.94 -28.62
N CYS A 686 2.54 23.09 -29.64
CA CYS A 686 2.25 22.04 -30.62
C CYS A 686 3.52 21.54 -31.33
N LYS A 687 4.41 22.45 -31.73
CA LYS A 687 5.69 22.09 -32.37
C LYS A 687 6.60 21.31 -31.40
N LYS A 688 6.74 21.78 -30.16
CA LYS A 688 7.56 21.11 -29.12
C LYS A 688 6.99 19.75 -28.69
N ALA A 689 5.67 19.64 -28.56
CA ALA A 689 5.00 18.42 -28.12
C ALA A 689 4.74 17.41 -29.26
N ASN A 690 5.10 17.75 -30.51
CA ASN A 690 4.78 16.99 -31.72
C ASN A 690 3.28 16.67 -31.85
N LEU A 691 2.45 17.71 -31.70
CA LEU A 691 0.98 17.61 -31.75
C LEU A 691 0.39 18.55 -32.81
N SER A 692 -0.71 18.14 -33.43
CA SER A 692 -1.45 19.04 -34.32
C SER A 692 -2.20 20.12 -33.52
N PRO A 693 -2.33 21.35 -34.02
CA PRO A 693 -3.16 22.39 -33.39
C PRO A 693 -4.62 21.96 -33.18
N ARG A 694 -5.14 21.12 -34.07
CA ARG A 694 -6.49 20.55 -33.96
C ARG A 694 -6.62 19.64 -32.75
N SER A 695 -5.63 18.77 -32.50
CA SER A 695 -5.62 17.88 -31.33
C SER A 695 -5.63 18.68 -30.02
N LEU A 696 -4.79 19.70 -29.92
CA LEU A 696 -4.72 20.54 -28.72
C LEU A 696 -6.03 21.31 -28.47
N ARG A 697 -6.71 21.76 -29.53
CA ARG A 697 -8.03 22.41 -29.44
C ARG A 697 -9.09 21.45 -28.89
N TRP A 698 -9.11 20.20 -29.36
CA TRP A 698 -10.02 19.17 -28.86
C TRP A 698 -9.76 18.82 -27.39
N TYR A 699 -8.49 18.74 -26.98
CA TYR A 699 -8.14 18.48 -25.57
C TYR A 699 -8.60 19.62 -24.68
N ARG A 700 -8.41 20.87 -25.13
CA ARG A 700 -8.87 22.07 -24.44
C ARG A 700 -10.38 22.14 -24.28
N SER A 701 -11.13 21.76 -25.32
CA SER A 701 -12.60 21.81 -25.28
C SER A 701 -13.23 20.57 -24.62
N GLY A 702 -12.42 19.59 -24.20
CA GLY A 702 -12.90 18.31 -23.69
C GLY A 702 -13.53 17.39 -24.75
N GLY A 703 -13.57 17.78 -26.03
CA GLY A 703 -14.19 16.96 -27.09
C GLY A 703 -13.34 15.76 -27.52
N ARG A 704 -12.10 15.64 -27.03
CA ARG A 704 -11.31 14.41 -27.11
C ARG A 704 -10.41 14.27 -25.88
N ASN A 705 -10.29 13.07 -25.34
CA ASN A 705 -9.33 12.78 -24.27
C ASN A 705 -7.89 12.68 -24.83
N PRO A 706 -6.89 13.32 -24.19
CA PRO A 706 -5.50 13.15 -24.57
C PRO A 706 -4.99 11.76 -24.21
N THR A 707 -4.12 11.20 -25.05
CA THR A 707 -3.38 9.99 -24.68
C THR A 707 -2.34 10.31 -23.61
N PHE A 708 -1.98 9.35 -22.76
CA PHE A 708 -0.88 9.50 -21.81
C PHE A 708 0.40 10.02 -22.49
N THR A 709 0.70 9.52 -23.70
CA THR A 709 1.85 10.00 -24.49
C THR A 709 1.70 11.46 -24.88
N SER A 710 0.55 11.84 -25.42
CA SER A 710 0.29 13.23 -25.80
C SER A 710 0.46 14.14 -24.59
N LEU A 711 -0.07 13.73 -23.44
CA LEU A 711 0.01 14.49 -22.20
C LEU A 711 1.43 14.55 -21.63
N LEU A 712 2.20 13.47 -21.74
CA LEU A 712 3.64 13.45 -21.42
C LEU A 712 4.42 14.39 -22.34
N GLY A 713 4.16 14.37 -23.64
CA GLY A 713 4.76 15.28 -24.61
C GLY A 713 4.43 16.74 -24.31
N ILE A 714 3.17 17.04 -23.95
CA ILE A 714 2.75 18.37 -23.47
C ILE A 714 3.51 18.74 -22.19
N SER A 715 3.58 17.84 -21.21
CA SER A 715 4.28 18.08 -19.93
C SER A 715 5.76 18.41 -20.14
N LEU A 716 6.44 17.67 -21.02
CA LEU A 716 7.83 17.96 -21.39
C LEU A 716 7.97 19.28 -22.16
N ALA A 717 7.04 19.57 -23.07
CA ALA A 717 7.09 20.75 -23.93
C ALA A 717 6.76 22.07 -23.20
N LEU A 718 5.91 22.01 -22.17
CA LEU A 718 5.61 23.15 -21.31
C LEU A 718 6.85 23.61 -20.53
N ASP A 719 7.68 22.67 -20.09
CA ASP A 719 8.97 22.92 -19.44
C ASP A 719 8.86 23.95 -18.28
N GLY A 720 7.79 23.86 -17.49
CA GLY A 720 7.52 24.78 -16.38
C GLY A 720 7.11 26.21 -16.77
N ASN A 721 6.90 26.50 -18.05
CA ASN A 721 6.47 27.82 -18.55
C ASN A 721 4.95 28.03 -18.48
N CYS A 722 4.29 27.44 -17.49
CA CYS A 722 2.88 27.62 -17.18
C CYS A 722 2.71 27.77 -15.66
N ASP A 723 1.48 27.86 -15.17
CA ASP A 723 1.23 27.95 -13.73
C ASP A 723 1.90 26.78 -12.97
N PRO A 724 2.69 27.03 -11.90
CA PRO A 724 3.41 25.99 -11.18
C PRO A 724 2.51 24.92 -10.53
N VAL A 725 1.32 25.29 -10.06
CA VAL A 725 0.36 24.38 -9.43
C VAL A 725 -0.27 23.47 -10.48
N LEU A 726 -0.72 24.05 -11.60
CA LEU A 726 -1.24 23.27 -12.73
C LEU A 726 -0.17 22.35 -13.32
N PHE A 727 1.08 22.80 -13.40
CA PHE A 727 2.20 21.97 -13.86
C PHE A 727 2.52 20.83 -12.89
N LYS A 728 2.44 21.07 -11.57
CA LYS A 728 2.58 20.01 -10.54
C LYS A 728 1.49 18.95 -10.70
N ASN A 729 0.24 19.36 -10.91
CA ASN A 729 -0.89 18.44 -11.12
C ASN A 729 -0.74 17.64 -12.42
N LEU A 730 -0.30 18.29 -13.51
CA LEU A 730 0.04 17.61 -14.76
C LEU A 730 1.14 16.56 -14.53
N LYS A 731 2.21 16.92 -13.81
CA LYS A 731 3.29 16.00 -13.43
C LYS A 731 2.78 14.82 -12.62
N ARG A 732 1.86 15.00 -11.66
CA ARG A 732 1.25 13.91 -10.89
C ARG A 732 0.45 12.96 -11.79
N ILE A 733 -0.28 13.47 -12.77
CA ILE A 733 -1.00 12.63 -13.75
C ILE A 733 -0.02 11.82 -14.61
N VAL A 734 1.00 12.46 -15.20
CA VAL A 734 1.94 11.76 -16.10
C VAL A 734 2.96 10.88 -15.38
N LYS A 735 3.18 11.09 -14.08
CA LYS A 735 4.00 10.20 -13.24
C LYS A 735 3.19 9.06 -12.62
N SER A 736 1.86 9.07 -12.67
CA SER A 736 1.04 8.03 -12.05
C SER A 736 1.22 6.66 -12.71
N ASP A 737 1.03 5.60 -11.93
CA ASP A 737 1.01 4.21 -12.43
C ASP A 737 -0.40 3.80 -12.88
N LEU A 738 -1.27 4.77 -13.18
CA LEU A 738 -2.67 4.54 -13.44
C LEU A 738 -2.99 4.47 -14.93
N TYR A 739 -3.79 3.50 -15.29
CA TYR A 739 -4.44 3.34 -16.57
C TYR A 739 -5.94 3.58 -16.38
N TYR A 740 -6.56 4.37 -17.24
CA TYR A 740 -7.99 4.64 -17.17
C TYR A 740 -8.71 3.76 -18.19
N ASP A 741 -9.46 2.79 -17.70
CA ASP A 741 -10.18 1.83 -18.54
C ASP A 741 -11.65 2.19 -18.61
N GLU A 742 -12.16 2.23 -19.83
CA GLU A 742 -13.53 2.61 -20.14
C GLU A 742 -14.47 1.47 -19.79
N VAL A 743 -15.57 1.75 -19.10
CA VAL A 743 -16.62 0.79 -18.78
C VAL A 743 -17.48 0.57 -20.02
N LEU A 744 -17.58 -0.68 -20.48
CA LEU A 744 -18.38 -1.07 -21.64
C LEU A 744 -19.76 -1.58 -21.26
N SER A 745 -19.86 -2.34 -20.18
CA SER A 745 -21.15 -2.86 -19.71
C SER A 745 -21.18 -3.03 -18.21
N ILE A 746 -22.37 -2.88 -17.65
CA ILE A 746 -22.67 -3.09 -16.23
C ILE A 746 -23.90 -3.99 -16.15
N GLU A 747 -23.71 -5.23 -15.72
CA GLU A 747 -24.77 -6.25 -15.69
C GLU A 747 -25.09 -6.65 -14.25
N LYS A 748 -26.37 -6.68 -13.87
CA LYS A 748 -26.80 -7.22 -12.57
C LYS A 748 -26.86 -8.74 -12.64
N ILE A 749 -26.11 -9.42 -11.77
CA ILE A 749 -26.00 -10.89 -11.71
C ILE A 749 -26.47 -11.40 -10.35
N LYS A 750 -27.17 -12.52 -10.34
CA LYS A 750 -27.53 -13.23 -9.10
C LYS A 750 -26.30 -13.98 -8.57
N ASN A 751 -25.98 -13.81 -7.29
CA ASN A 751 -24.88 -14.48 -6.63
C ASN A 751 -25.31 -15.87 -6.13
N GLU A 752 -24.99 -16.91 -6.88
CA GLU A 752 -25.37 -18.29 -6.55
C GLU A 752 -24.77 -18.78 -5.23
N SER A 753 -23.51 -18.44 -4.97
CA SER A 753 -22.82 -18.80 -3.72
C SER A 753 -23.39 -18.08 -2.49
N GLY A 754 -23.99 -16.91 -2.74
CA GLY A 754 -24.43 -15.96 -1.73
C GLY A 754 -23.30 -15.27 -0.99
N TRP A 755 -22.02 -15.60 -1.17
CA TRP A 755 -20.91 -15.02 -0.38
C TRP A 755 -20.16 -13.93 -1.13
N VAL A 756 -19.71 -12.93 -0.39
CA VAL A 756 -18.82 -11.86 -0.85
C VAL A 756 -17.75 -11.58 0.20
N TYR A 757 -16.61 -11.06 -0.24
CA TYR A 757 -15.38 -10.96 0.56
C TYR A 757 -14.76 -9.56 0.45
N ASP A 758 -14.02 -9.13 1.48
CA ASP A 758 -13.35 -7.82 1.51
C ASP A 758 -12.08 -7.84 2.39
N PHE A 759 -11.21 -6.85 2.21
CA PHE A 759 -9.97 -6.65 2.96
C PHE A 759 -9.92 -5.26 3.60
N THR A 760 -9.47 -5.16 4.84
CA THR A 760 -9.01 -3.88 5.41
C THR A 760 -7.53 -3.71 5.12
N VAL A 761 -7.17 -2.75 4.27
CA VAL A 761 -5.79 -2.47 3.84
C VAL A 761 -5.38 -1.08 4.33
N LYS A 762 -4.11 -0.91 4.71
CA LYS A 762 -3.56 0.35 5.28
C LYS A 762 -3.86 1.58 4.41
N ASP A 763 -3.64 1.48 3.10
CA ASP A 763 -3.87 2.61 2.16
C ASP A 763 -5.31 2.64 1.65
N ASN A 764 -6.20 1.95 2.36
CA ASN A 764 -7.61 1.94 2.07
C ASN A 764 -7.94 1.43 0.66
N ASN A 765 -7.06 0.69 -0.02
CA ASN A 765 -7.42 0.05 -1.28
C ASN A 765 -6.55 -1.17 -1.58
N PHE A 766 -7.00 -2.03 -2.50
CA PHE A 766 -6.21 -3.15 -3.02
C PHE A 766 -6.43 -3.34 -4.52
N ILE A 767 -5.52 -4.07 -5.14
CA ILE A 767 -5.47 -4.31 -6.58
C ILE A 767 -5.87 -5.76 -6.88
N THR A 768 -6.84 -5.94 -7.78
CA THR A 768 -7.19 -7.27 -8.30
C THR A 768 -6.13 -7.78 -9.27
N GLU A 769 -6.16 -9.07 -9.58
CA GLU A 769 -5.28 -9.69 -10.57
C GLU A 769 -5.23 -8.90 -11.90
N ASP A 770 -6.39 -8.50 -12.43
CA ASP A 770 -6.49 -7.75 -13.68
C ASP A 770 -6.06 -6.27 -13.56
N GLY A 771 -5.65 -5.84 -12.37
CA GLY A 771 -5.16 -4.49 -12.10
C GLY A 771 -6.24 -3.48 -11.71
N ILE A 772 -7.47 -3.88 -11.39
CA ILE A 772 -8.53 -2.95 -10.95
C ILE A 772 -8.27 -2.53 -9.49
N ILE A 773 -8.45 -1.24 -9.16
CA ILE A 773 -8.20 -0.66 -7.83
C ILE A 773 -9.52 -0.47 -7.05
N ALA A 774 -9.59 -0.99 -5.81
CA ALA A 774 -10.80 -1.09 -4.96
C ALA A 774 -10.64 -0.39 -3.58
N HIS A 775 -11.54 0.51 -3.12
CA HIS A 775 -11.32 1.47 -1.98
C HIS A 775 -12.13 1.31 -0.65
N ASN A 776 -11.62 1.80 0.52
CA ASN A 776 -12.10 1.87 1.93
C ASN A 776 -11.93 3.31 2.55
N THR A 777 -12.65 3.81 3.59
CA THR A 777 -12.54 5.26 4.03
C THR A 777 -12.97 5.50 5.50
N SER A 778 -12.62 6.62 6.18
CA SER A 778 -13.06 6.98 7.57
C SER A 778 -13.53 8.47 7.76
N MET A 779 -14.55 8.71 8.63
CA MET A 779 -15.24 10.01 8.89
C MET A 779 -14.72 10.75 10.15
N LEU A 780 -14.16 10.03 11.11
CA LEU A 780 -13.70 10.56 12.41
C LEU A 780 -12.67 11.70 12.25
N ASN A 781 -11.78 11.59 11.25
CA ASN A 781 -10.78 12.62 10.95
C ASN A 781 -11.37 13.97 10.54
N ALA A 782 -12.49 13.98 9.83
CA ALA A 782 -13.10 15.23 9.38
C ALA A 782 -13.74 16.02 10.54
N LEU A 783 -14.23 15.34 11.57
CA LEU A 783 -14.82 15.97 12.75
C LEU A 783 -13.77 16.63 13.64
N GLY A 784 -12.54 16.11 13.65
CA GLY A 784 -11.45 16.68 14.42
C GLY A 784 -11.08 18.13 14.03
N GLY A 785 -11.48 18.57 12.84
CA GLY A 785 -11.35 19.97 12.42
C GLY A 785 -12.26 20.95 13.17
N PHE A 786 -13.27 20.46 13.89
CA PHE A 786 -14.17 21.29 14.70
C PHE A 786 -13.73 21.46 16.16
N PHE A 787 -12.66 20.79 16.61
CA PHE A 787 -12.24 20.91 18.00
C PHE A 787 -11.71 22.33 18.31
N PRO A 788 -12.15 22.93 19.43
CA PRO A 788 -11.61 24.19 19.92
C PRO A 788 -10.09 24.10 20.20
N PRO A 789 -9.32 25.14 19.86
CA PRO A 789 -7.86 25.14 20.02
C PRO A 789 -7.38 25.17 21.47
N ASN A 790 -8.21 25.67 22.40
CA ASN A 790 -7.90 25.81 23.82
C ASN A 790 -8.17 24.54 24.64
N GLN A 791 -8.51 23.43 23.98
CA GLN A 791 -8.89 22.18 24.65
C GLN A 791 -7.84 21.09 24.44
N ARG A 792 -7.56 20.35 25.52
CA ARG A 792 -6.67 19.20 25.54
C ARG A 792 -7.38 17.97 24.96
N ILE A 793 -6.90 17.51 23.82
CA ILE A 793 -7.42 16.35 23.11
C ILE A 793 -6.47 15.19 23.32
N ILE A 794 -6.97 14.04 23.75
CA ILE A 794 -6.18 12.81 23.86
C ILE A 794 -6.77 11.77 22.93
N SER A 795 -5.98 11.29 21.96
CA SER A 795 -6.42 10.21 21.07
C SER A 795 -5.81 8.88 21.47
N VAL A 796 -6.60 7.82 21.44
CA VAL A 796 -6.19 6.45 21.74
C VAL A 796 -6.51 5.56 20.54
N GLU A 797 -5.48 4.94 19.97
CA GLU A 797 -5.62 4.13 18.75
C GLU A 797 -4.82 2.84 18.83
N ASP A 798 -5.32 1.76 18.22
CA ASP A 798 -4.51 0.55 17.99
C ASP A 798 -3.44 0.80 16.92
N THR A 799 -3.77 1.61 15.92
CA THR A 799 -2.87 2.05 14.87
C THR A 799 -3.20 3.49 14.60
N ARG A 800 -2.18 4.35 14.59
CA ARG A 800 -2.35 5.78 14.35
C ARG A 800 -2.96 6.03 12.97
N GLU A 801 -4.20 6.49 12.95
CA GLU A 801 -5.01 6.86 11.78
C GLU A 801 -5.58 8.28 11.92
N ILE A 802 -5.68 8.78 13.16
CA ILE A 802 -6.15 10.12 13.47
C ILE A 802 -5.05 11.15 13.19
N VAL A 803 -5.40 12.17 12.41
CA VAL A 803 -4.53 13.32 12.14
C VAL A 803 -5.32 14.60 12.38
N LEU A 804 -4.95 15.34 13.43
CA LEU A 804 -5.59 16.60 13.81
C LEU A 804 -4.71 17.81 13.44
N ALA A 805 -5.31 19.00 13.47
CA ALA A 805 -4.60 20.24 13.15
C ALA A 805 -3.48 20.52 14.16
N LYS A 806 -2.32 20.97 13.64
CA LYS A 806 -1.06 21.06 14.41
C LYS A 806 -1.11 22.02 15.60
N TYR A 807 -1.98 23.03 15.56
CA TYR A 807 -2.11 24.03 16.62
C TYR A 807 -3.03 23.59 17.76
N LEU A 808 -3.70 22.43 17.64
CA LEU A 808 -4.52 21.88 18.71
C LEU A 808 -3.64 21.30 19.83
N HIS A 809 -4.08 21.42 21.08
CA HIS A 809 -3.42 20.81 22.23
C HIS A 809 -3.68 19.28 22.26
N TRP A 810 -3.10 18.56 21.32
CA TRP A 810 -3.37 17.14 21.05
C TRP A 810 -2.24 16.23 21.52
N VAL A 811 -2.60 15.20 22.30
CA VAL A 811 -1.72 14.13 22.74
C VAL A 811 -2.17 12.79 22.12
N PRO A 812 -1.47 12.28 21.10
CA PRO A 812 -1.78 10.97 20.52
C PRO A 812 -1.14 9.84 21.32
N MET A 813 -1.90 8.78 21.58
CA MET A 813 -1.45 7.56 22.24
C MET A 813 -1.81 6.34 21.38
N VAL A 814 -0.87 5.40 21.28
CA VAL A 814 -1.01 4.18 20.48
C VAL A 814 -0.68 2.96 21.32
N THR A 815 -1.42 1.88 21.14
CA THR A 815 -1.15 0.62 21.85
C THR A 815 0.25 0.09 21.54
N ARG A 816 0.80 -0.68 22.48
CA ARG A 816 2.15 -1.25 22.37
C ARG A 816 2.08 -2.74 22.58
N SER A 817 2.57 -3.52 21.61
CA SER A 817 2.72 -4.97 21.81
C SER A 817 3.78 -5.28 22.88
N PRO A 818 3.63 -6.39 23.63
CA PRO A 818 4.67 -6.84 24.56
C PRO A 818 6.03 -7.06 23.88
N ASN A 819 7.10 -6.97 24.65
CA ASN A 819 8.44 -7.30 24.18
C ASN A 819 8.60 -8.83 23.96
N ILE A 820 9.77 -9.27 23.49
CA ILE A 820 10.07 -10.69 23.20
C ILE A 820 9.93 -11.58 24.46
N GLU A 821 10.08 -11.01 25.65
CA GLU A 821 9.89 -11.68 26.95
C GLU A 821 8.43 -11.66 27.44
N GLY A 822 7.49 -11.15 26.63
CA GLY A 822 6.07 -11.05 26.96
C GLY A 822 5.71 -9.92 27.93
N LYS A 823 6.65 -9.03 28.27
CA LYS A 823 6.47 -7.93 29.22
C LYS A 823 6.30 -6.57 28.53
N GLY A 824 5.61 -5.64 29.20
CA GLY A 824 5.51 -4.25 28.76
C GLY A 824 4.52 -3.98 27.61
N GLY A 825 3.58 -4.89 27.35
CA GLY A 825 2.43 -4.59 26.50
C GLY A 825 1.55 -3.51 27.13
N ILE A 826 0.99 -2.62 26.31
CA ILE A 826 0.04 -1.59 26.72
C ILE A 826 -1.17 -1.73 25.81
N THR A 827 -2.31 -2.08 26.40
CA THR A 827 -3.58 -2.29 25.71
C THR A 827 -4.35 -0.99 25.52
N MET A 828 -5.40 -1.01 24.69
CA MET A 828 -6.29 0.15 24.52
C MET A 828 -6.97 0.53 25.84
N LEU A 829 -7.38 -0.45 26.64
CA LEU A 829 -7.93 -0.24 27.97
C LEU A 829 -6.94 0.51 28.88
N ASP A 830 -5.68 0.08 28.92
CA ASP A 830 -4.63 0.74 29.72
C ASP A 830 -4.47 2.22 29.33
N LEU A 831 -4.52 2.50 28.02
CA LEU A 831 -4.43 3.86 27.50
C LEU A 831 -5.68 4.70 27.81
N ILE A 832 -6.88 4.13 27.75
CA ILE A 832 -8.12 4.84 28.13
C ILE A 832 -8.09 5.17 29.62
N VAL A 833 -7.75 4.22 30.48
CA VAL A 833 -7.63 4.45 31.93
C VAL A 833 -6.56 5.53 32.23
N ASN A 834 -5.42 5.48 31.52
CA ASN A 834 -4.40 6.52 31.65
C ASN A 834 -4.89 7.88 31.15
N THR A 835 -5.66 7.91 30.06
CA THR A 835 -6.26 9.14 29.49
C THR A 835 -7.07 9.88 30.54
N LEU A 836 -7.90 9.19 31.32
CA LEU A 836 -8.72 9.80 32.37
C LEU A 836 -7.89 10.50 33.46
N ARG A 837 -6.64 10.11 33.66
CA ARG A 837 -5.72 10.75 34.62
C ARG A 837 -4.99 11.95 34.04
N MET A 838 -5.06 12.16 32.73
CA MET A 838 -4.36 13.24 32.03
C MET A 838 -5.18 14.54 31.92
N ARG A 839 -6.35 14.59 32.57
CA ARG A 839 -7.32 15.69 32.48
C ARG A 839 -7.61 16.07 31.02
N PRO A 840 -8.18 15.14 30.22
CA PRO A 840 -8.59 15.44 28.85
C PRO A 840 -9.85 16.30 28.86
N ASP A 841 -9.91 17.31 27.99
CA ASP A 841 -11.17 17.96 27.66
C ASP A 841 -11.93 17.10 26.62
N ARG A 842 -11.18 16.44 25.72
CA ARG A 842 -11.73 15.49 24.74
C ARG A 842 -10.94 14.19 24.67
N ILE A 843 -11.66 13.09 24.59
CA ILE A 843 -11.12 11.74 24.40
C ILE A 843 -11.56 11.26 23.03
N VAL A 844 -10.59 10.90 22.17
CA VAL A 844 -10.88 10.35 20.84
C VAL A 844 -10.39 8.91 20.80
N VAL A 845 -11.28 7.95 20.61
CA VAL A 845 -10.92 6.54 20.47
C VAL A 845 -11.15 6.11 19.03
N GLY A 846 -10.18 5.41 18.44
CA GLY A 846 -10.25 4.98 17.06
C GLY A 846 -11.51 4.14 16.77
N GLU A 847 -11.73 3.08 17.55
CA GLU A 847 -12.87 2.17 17.43
C GLU A 847 -13.15 1.47 18.77
N ILE A 848 -14.41 1.37 19.20
CA ILE A 848 -14.81 0.59 20.38
C ILE A 848 -15.02 -0.87 19.96
N ARG A 849 -14.29 -1.81 20.56
CA ARG A 849 -14.37 -3.23 20.18
C ARG A 849 -14.74 -4.16 21.32
N ARG A 850 -14.40 -3.80 22.55
CA ARG A 850 -14.55 -4.67 23.72
C ARG A 850 -15.37 -4.00 24.82
N LYS A 851 -16.07 -4.82 25.59
CA LYS A 851 -16.85 -4.40 26.76
C LYS A 851 -16.10 -3.45 27.70
N GLN A 852 -14.91 -3.84 28.15
CA GLN A 852 -14.15 -3.05 29.13
C GLN A 852 -13.75 -1.65 28.61
N GLU A 853 -13.41 -1.54 27.32
CA GLU A 853 -13.12 -0.25 26.68
C GLU A 853 -14.38 0.61 26.65
N ALA A 854 -15.51 0.02 26.28
CA ALA A 854 -16.79 0.70 26.22
C ALA A 854 -17.24 1.17 27.61
N GLU A 855 -17.30 0.28 28.61
CA GLU A 855 -17.67 0.61 30.00
C GLU A 855 -16.87 1.80 30.52
N THR A 856 -15.54 1.75 30.37
CA THR A 856 -14.65 2.84 30.80
C THR A 856 -14.95 4.17 30.07
N LEU A 857 -15.26 4.12 28.77
CA LEU A 857 -15.62 5.32 28.02
C LEU A 857 -16.99 5.87 28.43
N PHE A 858 -17.99 5.02 28.69
CA PHE A 858 -19.31 5.47 29.13
C PHE A 858 -19.26 6.04 30.55
N GLU A 859 -18.46 5.47 31.46
CA GLU A 859 -18.15 6.06 32.75
C GLU A 859 -17.49 7.44 32.61
N ALA A 860 -16.57 7.59 31.65
CA ALA A 860 -15.96 8.88 31.34
C ALA A 860 -17.00 9.91 30.86
N MET A 861 -17.92 9.51 29.99
CA MET A 861 -19.00 10.40 29.53
C MET A 861 -19.91 10.84 30.69
N HIS A 862 -20.26 9.93 31.60
CA HIS A 862 -21.08 10.26 32.78
C HIS A 862 -20.38 11.21 33.77
N THR A 863 -19.06 11.16 33.81
CA THR A 863 -18.24 12.07 34.64
C THR A 863 -17.93 13.39 33.94
N GLY A 864 -18.55 13.66 32.78
CA GLY A 864 -18.50 14.94 32.07
C GLY A 864 -17.44 15.04 30.98
N HIS A 865 -16.77 13.94 30.59
CA HIS A 865 -15.78 13.97 29.52
C HIS A 865 -16.43 13.87 28.13
N SER A 866 -15.97 14.69 27.19
CA SER A 866 -16.39 14.60 25.79
C SER A 866 -15.67 13.46 25.08
N VAL A 867 -16.42 12.45 24.63
CA VAL A 867 -15.86 11.25 23.98
C VAL A 867 -16.29 11.18 22.52
N TYR A 868 -15.32 10.94 21.64
CA TYR A 868 -15.51 10.68 20.22
C TYR A 868 -15.01 9.29 19.88
N SER A 869 -15.85 8.44 19.31
CA SER A 869 -15.41 7.11 18.92
C SER A 869 -16.17 6.56 17.73
N THR A 870 -15.60 5.53 17.08
CA THR A 870 -16.31 4.79 16.04
C THR A 870 -16.83 3.45 16.55
N ILE A 871 -17.97 3.06 15.99
CA ILE A 871 -18.56 1.74 16.16
C ILE A 871 -19.16 1.30 14.83
N HIS A 872 -19.20 0.00 14.59
CA HIS A 872 -19.87 -0.50 13.41
C HIS A 872 -21.38 -0.57 13.66
N ALA A 873 -22.21 0.13 12.89
CA ALA A 873 -23.68 -0.01 12.86
C ALA A 873 -24.26 0.71 11.62
N ASN A 874 -25.42 0.30 11.12
CA ASN A 874 -26.00 0.84 9.87
C ASN A 874 -27.06 1.93 10.09
N ASN A 875 -27.58 2.08 11.31
CA ASN A 875 -28.52 3.11 11.72
C ASN A 875 -28.39 3.41 13.23
N ALA A 876 -29.10 4.43 13.71
CA ALA A 876 -28.97 4.88 15.10
C ALA A 876 -29.51 3.85 16.11
N GLU A 877 -30.59 3.15 15.77
CA GLU A 877 -31.18 2.10 16.61
C GLU A 877 -30.26 0.87 16.72
N GLU A 878 -29.62 0.46 15.63
CA GLU A 878 -28.62 -0.61 15.62
C GLU A 878 -27.37 -0.22 16.40
N THR A 879 -27.01 1.07 16.38
CA THR A 879 -25.91 1.60 17.22
C THR A 879 -26.23 1.37 18.70
N VAL A 880 -27.47 1.66 19.13
CA VAL A 880 -27.96 1.36 20.49
C VAL A 880 -27.90 -0.14 20.78
N ASN A 881 -28.45 -0.97 19.88
CA ASN A 881 -28.48 -2.43 20.08
C ASN A 881 -27.07 -3.02 20.26
N ARG A 882 -26.13 -2.67 19.38
CA ARG A 882 -24.74 -3.18 19.45
C ARG A 882 -23.99 -2.70 20.69
N LEU A 883 -24.25 -1.49 21.18
CA LEU A 883 -23.68 -1.05 22.44
C LEU A 883 -24.21 -1.90 23.59
N THR A 884 -25.48 -2.29 23.56
CA THR A 884 -26.14 -3.00 24.69
C THR A 884 -25.98 -4.52 24.67
N ASN A 885 -25.58 -5.10 23.54
CA ASN A 885 -25.44 -6.54 23.35
C ASN A 885 -23.96 -6.99 23.30
N PRO A 886 -23.66 -8.30 23.51
CA PRO A 886 -22.31 -8.84 23.33
C PRO A 886 -21.76 -8.59 21.91
N PRO A 887 -20.47 -8.26 21.75
CA PRO A 887 -19.37 -8.32 22.73
C PRO A 887 -19.13 -7.02 23.55
N ILE A 888 -20.00 -6.01 23.45
CA ILE A 888 -19.84 -4.71 24.12
C ILE A 888 -20.62 -4.63 25.44
N GLU A 889 -21.90 -5.04 25.46
CA GLU A 889 -22.73 -5.17 26.67
C GLU A 889 -22.76 -3.96 27.63
N VAL A 890 -22.77 -2.72 27.11
CA VAL A 890 -22.94 -1.51 27.92
C VAL A 890 -24.37 -1.46 28.48
N PRO A 891 -24.56 -1.24 29.79
CA PRO A 891 -25.89 -1.08 30.38
C PRO A 891 -26.68 0.05 29.71
N LYS A 892 -27.95 -0.22 29.32
CA LYS A 892 -28.82 0.76 28.66
C LYS A 892 -28.89 2.10 29.39
N ALA A 893 -28.91 2.06 30.73
CA ALA A 893 -28.93 3.25 31.58
C ALA A 893 -27.77 4.23 31.35
N LEU A 894 -26.67 3.80 30.73
CA LEU A 894 -25.52 4.64 30.42
C LEU A 894 -25.58 5.33 29.05
N LEU A 895 -26.41 4.82 28.13
CA LEU A 895 -26.55 5.37 26.77
C LEU A 895 -27.00 6.83 26.72
N PRO A 896 -27.80 7.36 27.66
CA PRO A 896 -28.12 8.77 27.75
C PRO A 896 -26.89 9.71 27.81
N ALA A 897 -25.69 9.21 28.12
CA ALA A 897 -24.48 10.02 28.09
C ALA A 897 -24.00 10.35 26.66
N ILE A 898 -24.51 9.65 25.63
CA ILE A 898 -24.25 9.96 24.23
C ILE A 898 -25.05 11.21 23.84
N GLY A 899 -24.35 12.27 23.46
CA GLY A 899 -24.95 13.50 22.97
C GLY A 899 -25.42 13.39 21.52
N MET A 900 -24.63 12.72 20.68
CA MET A 900 -24.96 12.55 19.26
C MET A 900 -24.54 11.18 18.71
N ILE A 901 -25.36 10.63 17.81
CA ILE A 901 -25.02 9.50 16.96
C ILE A 901 -25.00 9.98 15.51
N LEU A 902 -23.85 9.80 14.87
CA LEU A 902 -23.64 10.09 13.46
C LEU A 902 -23.57 8.79 12.68
N VAL A 903 -24.64 8.48 11.96
CA VAL A 903 -24.69 7.30 11.10
C VAL A 903 -24.19 7.68 9.71
N MET A 904 -23.00 7.18 9.38
CA MET A 904 -22.50 7.15 8.02
C MET A 904 -23.16 6.00 7.28
N TYR A 905 -24.08 6.33 6.38
CA TYR A 905 -24.63 5.37 5.46
C TYR A 905 -24.06 5.58 4.07
N ARG A 906 -23.82 4.48 3.41
CA ARG A 906 -23.41 4.49 2.03
C ARG A 906 -24.62 4.29 1.17
N ASN A 907 -25.13 5.36 0.56
CA ASN A 907 -26.35 5.32 -0.24
C ASN A 907 -26.25 4.23 -1.30
N ARG A 908 -26.92 3.09 -1.11
CA ARG A 908 -26.90 1.87 -1.91
C ARG A 908 -27.35 1.99 -3.38
N ARG A 909 -27.70 3.21 -3.83
CA ARG A 909 -27.93 3.61 -5.23
C ARG A 909 -26.86 4.58 -5.78
N THR A 910 -26.28 5.45 -4.94
CA THR A 910 -25.56 6.67 -5.42
C THR A 910 -24.08 6.80 -5.10
N GLY A 911 -23.36 5.77 -4.68
CA GLY A 911 -21.91 5.99 -4.54
C GLY A 911 -21.41 6.54 -3.22
N ILE A 912 -22.16 7.52 -2.75
CA ILE A 912 -21.64 8.52 -1.85
C ILE A 912 -21.89 8.03 -0.42
N ARG A 913 -20.84 8.07 0.39
CA ARG A 913 -20.97 7.96 1.85
C ARG A 913 -21.55 9.27 2.33
N ARG A 914 -22.76 9.22 2.86
CA ARG A 914 -23.45 10.38 3.38
C ARG A 914 -23.71 10.18 4.85
N VAL A 915 -23.78 11.27 5.60
CA VAL A 915 -24.47 11.21 6.89
C VAL A 915 -25.94 10.92 6.58
N PHE A 916 -26.41 9.78 7.06
CA PHE A 916 -27.78 9.30 6.83
C PHE A 916 -28.69 9.59 7.98
N GLN A 917 -28.19 9.45 9.20
CA GLN A 917 -28.92 9.86 10.39
C GLN A 917 -27.97 10.66 11.26
N LEU A 918 -28.46 11.81 11.72
CA LEU A 918 -27.98 12.45 12.92
C LEU A 918 -29.07 12.23 13.96
N ALA A 919 -28.72 11.56 15.05
CA ALA A 919 -29.65 11.17 16.10
C ALA A 919 -29.11 11.55 17.48
N GLU A 920 -30.00 11.63 18.45
CA GLU A 920 -29.71 11.74 19.88
C GLU A 920 -30.23 10.50 20.62
N ILE A 921 -29.79 10.29 21.87
CA ILE A 921 -30.36 9.24 22.73
C ILE A 921 -31.29 9.86 23.77
N THR A 922 -32.56 9.45 23.77
CA THR A 922 -33.59 9.93 24.71
C THR A 922 -33.32 9.49 26.15
N GLY A 923 -34.08 10.02 27.12
CA GLY A 923 -34.02 9.57 28.51
C GLY A 923 -34.39 8.09 28.70
N THR A 924 -35.15 7.50 27.78
CA THR A 924 -35.52 6.08 27.76
C THR A 924 -34.45 5.20 27.10
N SER A 925 -33.30 5.76 26.72
CA SER A 925 -32.19 5.06 26.05
C SER A 925 -32.54 4.57 24.63
N GLU A 926 -33.44 5.28 23.95
CA GLU A 926 -33.83 5.02 22.57
C GLU A 926 -33.23 6.09 21.64
N ALA A 927 -33.01 5.74 20.37
CA ALA A 927 -32.50 6.68 19.39
C ALA A 927 -33.61 7.57 18.82
N ASN A 928 -33.50 8.89 18.99
CA ASN A 928 -34.36 9.87 18.34
C ASN A 928 -33.63 10.50 17.14
N ILE A 929 -34.16 10.32 15.94
CA ILE A 929 -33.53 10.78 14.69
C ILE A 929 -33.89 12.26 14.47
N LEU A 930 -32.91 13.16 14.57
CA LEU A 930 -33.10 14.60 14.39
C LEU A 930 -33.09 14.98 12.91
N MET A 931 -32.17 14.39 12.16
CA MET A 931 -32.06 14.61 10.72
C MET A 931 -31.86 13.28 10.02
N GLN A 932 -32.58 13.07 8.93
CA GLN A 932 -32.46 11.88 8.11
C GLN A 932 -32.29 12.22 6.64
N TYR A 933 -31.41 11.50 5.98
CA TYR A 933 -31.17 11.67 4.57
C TYR A 933 -32.32 11.10 3.74
N ASP A 934 -32.96 11.95 2.94
CA ASP A 934 -33.99 11.56 1.98
C ASP A 934 -33.34 11.33 0.60
N PHE A 935 -33.31 10.07 0.19
CA PHE A 935 -32.72 9.64 -1.08
C PHE A 935 -33.51 10.09 -2.32
N THR A 936 -34.76 10.49 -2.15
CA THR A 936 -35.61 11.00 -3.25
C THR A 936 -35.31 12.47 -3.52
N LYS A 937 -35.11 13.26 -2.47
CA LYS A 937 -34.84 14.71 -2.55
C LYS A 937 -33.35 15.06 -2.62
N ASP A 938 -32.47 14.06 -2.51
CA ASP A 938 -31.01 14.19 -2.43
C ASP A 938 -30.54 15.24 -1.40
N ASN A 939 -31.21 15.26 -0.25
CA ASN A 939 -30.94 16.20 0.82
C ASN A 939 -31.21 15.55 2.19
N ILE A 940 -30.57 16.07 3.24
CA ILE A 940 -30.91 15.70 4.61
C ILE A 940 -32.09 16.56 5.08
N LEU A 941 -33.13 15.93 5.57
CA LEU A 941 -34.33 16.57 6.08
C LEU A 941 -34.33 16.48 7.60
N SER A 942 -34.92 17.48 8.26
CA SER A 942 -35.29 17.35 9.67
C SER A 942 -36.35 16.24 9.80
N ALA A 943 -36.18 15.36 10.78
CA ALA A 943 -37.09 14.25 11.06
C ALA A 943 -37.91 14.57 12.30
N ASN A 944 -37.31 14.49 13.49
CA ASN A 944 -37.96 14.83 14.75
C ASN A 944 -37.34 16.08 15.39
N GLU A 945 -38.11 16.72 16.27
CA GLU A 945 -37.56 17.74 17.17
C GLU A 945 -36.62 17.11 18.19
N SER A 946 -35.66 17.89 18.65
CA SER A 946 -34.75 17.46 19.71
C SER A 946 -35.46 17.53 21.05
N VAL A 947 -35.53 16.39 21.72
CA VAL A 947 -36.08 16.28 23.08
C VAL A 947 -34.98 16.36 24.14
N LYS A 948 -33.70 16.31 23.72
CA LYS A 948 -32.59 16.28 24.67
C LYS A 948 -31.39 17.12 24.26
N PHE A 949 -30.88 17.00 23.04
CA PHE A 949 -29.71 17.75 22.57
C PHE A 949 -29.92 19.27 22.70
N MET A 950 -31.02 19.82 22.16
CA MET A 950 -31.32 21.25 22.24
C MET A 950 -31.67 21.70 23.67
N PRO A 951 -32.55 21.01 24.43
CA PRO A 951 -32.79 21.37 25.82
C PRO A 951 -31.54 21.30 26.71
N ASN A 952 -30.68 20.30 26.52
CA ASN A 952 -29.42 20.21 27.25
C ASN A 952 -28.48 21.35 26.86
N LEU A 953 -28.44 21.72 25.58
CA LEU A 953 -27.64 22.85 25.13
C LEU A 953 -28.13 24.16 25.76
N GLU A 954 -29.43 24.43 25.73
CA GLU A 954 -30.04 25.60 26.39
C GLU A 954 -29.74 25.60 27.90
N MET A 955 -29.91 24.45 28.57
CA MET A 955 -29.63 24.31 30.00
C MET A 955 -28.14 24.50 30.35
N GLN A 956 -27.22 23.96 29.55
CA GLN A 956 -25.78 24.00 29.80
C GLN A 956 -25.16 25.36 29.43
N THR A 957 -25.71 26.04 28.42
CA THR A 957 -25.14 27.30 27.89
C THR A 957 -25.89 28.54 28.34
N GLY A 958 -27.15 28.41 28.77
CA GLY A 958 -28.06 29.52 29.04
C GLY A 958 -28.56 30.25 27.78
N MET A 959 -28.23 29.76 26.58
CA MET A 959 -28.64 30.40 25.32
C MET A 959 -30.12 30.16 25.03
N THR A 960 -30.82 31.22 24.65
CA THR A 960 -32.16 31.12 24.10
C THR A 960 -32.14 30.42 22.74
N MET A 961 -33.27 29.81 22.36
CA MET A 961 -33.39 29.17 21.04
C MET A 961 -33.10 30.15 19.87
N ASN A 962 -33.37 31.45 20.05
CA ASN A 962 -33.02 32.47 19.06
C ASN A 962 -31.51 32.65 18.90
N GLU A 963 -30.76 32.63 20.00
CA GLU A 963 -29.30 32.73 19.99
C GLU A 963 -28.65 31.47 19.39
N ILE A 964 -29.16 30.29 19.72
CA ILE A 964 -28.74 29.02 19.13
C ILE A 964 -28.93 29.05 17.61
N ASN A 965 -30.11 29.47 17.15
CA ASN A 965 -30.41 29.59 15.73
C ASN A 965 -29.52 30.61 15.01
N ASN A 966 -29.19 31.72 15.65
CA ASN A 966 -28.24 32.69 15.10
C ASN A 966 -26.83 32.11 15.01
N ASN A 967 -26.38 31.38 16.04
CA ASN A 967 -25.09 30.69 16.02
C ASN A 967 -24.98 29.67 14.86
N LEU A 968 -26.03 28.86 14.67
CA LEU A 968 -26.11 27.93 13.53
C LEU A 968 -26.00 28.64 12.18
N LYS A 969 -26.65 29.80 12.01
CA LYS A 969 -26.55 30.61 10.78
C LYS A 969 -25.11 31.08 10.54
N ASP A 970 -24.44 31.58 11.58
CA ASP A 970 -23.05 32.04 11.46
C ASP A 970 -22.12 30.90 11.05
N LYS A 971 -22.29 29.71 11.66
CA LYS A 971 -21.53 28.51 11.31
C LYS A 971 -21.73 28.10 9.86
N ILE A 972 -22.98 28.17 9.36
CA ILE A 972 -23.29 27.90 7.96
C ILE A 972 -22.54 28.86 7.04
N GLU A 973 -22.49 30.15 7.34
CA GLU A 973 -21.76 31.14 6.52
C GLU A 973 -20.25 30.89 6.50
N VAL A 974 -19.65 30.53 7.65
CA VAL A 974 -18.23 30.13 7.70
C VAL A 974 -17.96 28.90 6.84
N LEU A 975 -18.79 27.86 6.95
CA LEU A 975 -18.65 26.64 6.16
C LEU A 975 -18.83 26.90 4.66
N LYS A 976 -19.79 27.75 4.27
CA LYS A 976 -19.97 28.21 2.89
C LYS A 976 -18.73 28.92 2.38
N TRP A 977 -18.17 29.83 3.17
CA TRP A 977 -16.97 30.58 2.80
C TRP A 977 -15.76 29.66 2.61
N LEU A 978 -15.56 28.69 3.50
CA LEU A 978 -14.49 27.69 3.37
C LEU A 978 -14.63 26.86 2.08
N VAL A 979 -15.84 26.44 1.75
CA VAL A 979 -16.13 25.68 0.53
C VAL A 979 -15.93 26.55 -0.72
N LYS A 980 -16.43 27.79 -0.71
CA LYS A 980 -16.30 28.77 -1.81
C LYS A 980 -14.83 29.07 -2.13
N ASN A 981 -13.98 29.18 -1.11
CA ASN A 981 -12.56 29.47 -1.26
C ASN A 981 -11.67 28.23 -1.36
N ASN A 982 -12.26 27.03 -1.49
CA ASN A 982 -11.57 25.76 -1.65
C ASN A 982 -10.52 25.47 -0.56
N VAL A 983 -10.83 25.82 0.69
CA VAL A 983 -9.97 25.54 1.84
C VAL A 983 -10.13 24.07 2.22
N ILE A 984 -9.17 23.23 1.85
CA ILE A 984 -9.27 21.76 1.98
C ILE A 984 -8.29 21.13 2.98
N ASN A 985 -7.27 21.88 3.42
CA ASN A 985 -6.25 21.41 4.35
C ASN A 985 -6.74 21.42 5.81
N VAL A 986 -6.39 20.40 6.60
CA VAL A 986 -6.76 20.31 8.03
C VAL A 986 -6.33 21.52 8.83
N ASN A 987 -5.10 22.02 8.61
CA ASN A 987 -4.58 23.15 9.37
C ASN A 987 -5.28 24.46 9.01
N ASP A 988 -5.60 24.68 7.74
CA ASP A 988 -6.22 25.95 7.31
C ASP A 988 -7.71 26.02 7.64
N ILE A 989 -8.43 24.90 7.50
CA ILE A 989 -9.79 24.77 8.04
C ILE A 989 -9.76 24.99 9.54
N GLY A 990 -8.83 24.31 10.19
CA GLY A 990 -8.62 24.43 11.61
C GLY A 990 -8.37 25.87 12.08
N LYS A 991 -7.52 26.64 11.39
CA LYS A 991 -7.30 28.06 11.68
C LYS A 991 -8.57 28.87 11.59
N ALA A 992 -9.40 28.65 10.57
CA ALA A 992 -10.67 29.35 10.43
C ALA A 992 -11.62 29.04 11.60
N ILE A 993 -11.71 27.77 12.00
CA ILE A 993 -12.50 27.35 13.16
C ILE A 993 -11.95 27.92 14.47
N ALA A 994 -10.63 27.90 14.67
CA ALA A 994 -9.97 28.53 15.81
C ALA A 994 -10.21 30.06 15.85
N THR A 995 -10.20 30.71 14.70
CA THR A 995 -10.52 32.15 14.58
C THR A 995 -11.98 32.40 14.89
N TYR A 996 -12.90 31.51 14.50
CA TYR A 996 -14.31 31.62 14.88
C TYR A 996 -14.49 31.59 16.41
N TYR A 997 -13.78 30.71 17.11
CA TYR A 997 -13.85 30.61 18.58
C TYR A 997 -13.20 31.79 19.31
N THR A 998 -12.15 32.38 18.75
CA THR A 998 -11.37 33.43 19.42
C THR A 998 -11.78 34.85 19.02
N ASN A 999 -12.22 35.04 17.78
CA ASN A 999 -12.64 36.33 17.22
C ASN A 999 -13.74 36.13 16.16
N LYS A 1000 -14.92 35.74 16.66
CA LYS A 1000 -16.12 35.53 15.83
C LYS A 1000 -16.45 36.76 14.98
N GLU A 1001 -16.56 37.94 15.58
CA GLU A 1001 -16.94 39.17 14.87
C GLU A 1001 -15.95 39.53 13.77
N GLY A 1002 -14.64 39.43 14.04
CA GLY A 1002 -13.59 39.69 13.05
C GLY A 1002 -13.65 38.73 11.87
N LEU A 1003 -13.84 37.43 12.13
CA LEU A 1003 -13.97 36.43 11.07
C LEU A 1003 -15.24 36.65 10.24
N MET A 1004 -16.39 36.90 10.89
CA MET A 1004 -17.65 37.15 10.20
C MET A 1004 -17.57 38.42 9.34
N ASN A 1005 -17.01 39.52 9.86
CA ASN A 1005 -16.77 40.74 9.10
C ASN A 1005 -15.83 40.52 7.89
N PHE A 1006 -14.80 39.68 8.04
CA PHE A 1006 -13.90 39.31 6.96
C PHE A 1006 -14.62 38.52 5.86
N ILE A 1007 -15.46 37.56 6.25
CA ILE A 1007 -16.28 36.75 5.34
C ILE A 1007 -17.33 37.60 4.62
N THR A 1008 -17.98 38.55 5.30
CA THR A 1008 -18.97 39.42 4.66
C THR A 1008 -18.34 40.37 3.65
N LYS A 1009 -17.05 40.73 3.83
CA LYS A 1009 -16.30 41.60 2.91
C LYS A 1009 -15.67 40.87 1.71
N ASN A 1010 -15.52 39.54 1.74
CA ASN A 1010 -14.81 38.72 0.74
C ASN A 1010 -15.56 37.42 0.38
#